data_AF-A0A850EJR9-F1
#
_entry.id   AF-A0A850EJR9-F1
#
_cell.length_a   1.000
_cell.length_b   1.000
_cell.length_c   1.000
_cell.angle_alpha   90.00
_cell.angle_beta   90.00
_cell.angle_gamma   90.00
#
_symmetry.space_group_name_H-M   'P 1'
#
loop_
_entity.id
_entity.type
_entity.pdbx_description
1 polymer ?
#
loop_
_entity_poly.entity_id
_entity_poly.type
_entity_poly.pdbx_seq_one_letter_code
_entity_poly.pdbx_strand_id
1 'polypeptide(L)'
;MYQPENQPYGNKKSGAVRHSYGGGLGAHRTEPPLTGREAFGKPQAYDVQAAGTLTGAESGSRIIENSQVGMQGEVPLGYRLLFSLPVLGLFVLWLSPLYRVSTTPETASLMTTLMLTAAVLIFWGMLQLPGWLLLTLQFASIALAWAYLAGGEEGAGWLAEYPAELLRDLVMLLSGHVADLGNASRLLILAAGWGMLVSSVQHLAIHRGSSSLFSMVSMAYLLLLDIAFSIETTIEVMLAAGLILWMRGMGGLFRLRERNTHMRIPYGRWGSAAFVVAFVLMIAAWCGEQLYGSHSVNQITLHSAFSKLNDWAAGHMKERMEAMGRGTTGYSLSSAELGAPLTPGTEPVFTAFSDERTYWRGESLAYYDGRRWIREADSFTPLNLSGFPHSSPETDSGLTGRKTLRQQILLAAPSPGGLPVFSAGTIEGMESGELEDGSRLGYILVNKEGDSFRLPDEAGSARVTGYTVLSVLPESDHAVLRNVQRADPEEIRSKYLELPSQMPARVASLAAELTAAAGSRYDAAVAVRDYLQSHYPYTLDTKLPPSGSDFVDDFLFQAKRGYCVHFATAMTVLLRSADIPARFVQGYGPGELVTGPGPQRYAVTEGDAHAWVEVYFPGVGWVPFDPTPGGAGAGTAQPAVPAASLAPAGSGLSAAQHAESLPAQPLPGGPVPAPLQLAALALPAAAWHWRRSLALLWASRSRAVGRERQLRAASLAWHGLAARYGPPPPGVTGREYADSLPIADAGLRAAVRRFVRQWETLAYSGCGGAPASRRTPPAASSAPSSAADEGEAFLRECLRITFRLT
;
A
#
# COMPACT_ATOMS: atom_id res chain seq x y z
N MET A 1 36.77 30.82 -53.04
CA MET A 1 37.81 29.86 -52.64
C MET A 1 37.08 28.53 -52.41
N TYR A 2 37.19 27.63 -53.40
CA TYR A 2 36.80 26.21 -53.45
C TYR A 2 35.76 25.73 -52.41
N GLN A 3 34.45 25.57 -52.70
CA GLN A 3 33.75 24.74 -53.70
C GLN A 3 33.99 23.20 -53.59
N PRO A 4 32.98 22.38 -53.93
CA PRO A 4 32.42 21.26 -53.17
C PRO A 4 32.39 20.00 -54.06
N GLU A 5 31.38 19.12 -53.95
CA GLU A 5 30.80 18.18 -54.97
C GLU A 5 30.48 16.80 -54.36
N ASN A 6 29.44 16.03 -54.72
CA ASN A 6 28.53 16.10 -55.87
C ASN A 6 27.23 15.29 -55.59
N GLN A 7 26.13 15.79 -56.18
CA GLN A 7 24.89 15.07 -56.56
C GLN A 7 25.09 14.56 -58.04
N PRO A 8 24.12 14.10 -58.87
CA PRO A 8 22.78 13.48 -58.72
C PRO A 8 22.38 12.42 -59.83
N TYR A 9 21.08 12.06 -59.87
CA TYR A 9 20.18 11.73 -61.02
C TYR A 9 20.46 10.59 -62.06
N GLY A 10 19.55 9.58 -62.05
CA GLY A 10 18.53 9.36 -63.11
C GLY A 10 18.85 8.59 -64.43
N ASN A 11 18.12 7.49 -64.69
CA ASN A 11 17.51 7.13 -66.01
C ASN A 11 16.60 5.88 -65.83
N LYS A 12 15.26 5.96 -65.97
CA LYS A 12 14.37 6.02 -67.17
C LYS A 12 14.26 4.73 -68.01
N LYS A 13 13.01 4.23 -68.03
CA LYS A 13 12.17 3.73 -69.17
C LYS A 13 12.70 2.46 -69.89
N SER A 14 11.89 1.47 -70.29
CA SER A 14 10.65 1.60 -71.08
C SER A 14 9.90 0.27 -71.32
N GLY A 15 8.56 0.35 -71.43
CA GLY A 15 7.69 -0.46 -72.32
C GLY A 15 7.30 -1.87 -71.81
N ALA A 16 6.11 -2.40 -72.03
CA ALA A 16 4.94 -1.99 -72.82
C ALA A 16 3.77 -2.93 -72.41
N VAL A 17 2.56 -2.42 -72.14
CA VAL A 17 1.35 -2.56 -73.01
C VAL A 17 0.30 -3.58 -72.54
N ARG A 18 -0.88 -3.02 -72.18
CA ARG A 18 -2.29 -3.42 -72.44
C ARG A 18 -3.11 -4.36 -71.51
N HIS A 19 -4.22 -3.75 -71.05
CA HIS A 19 -5.64 -4.17 -71.03
C HIS A 19 -6.18 -5.27 -70.07
N SER A 20 -6.74 -4.79 -68.95
CA SER A 20 -8.18 -4.73 -68.55
C SER A 20 -9.15 -5.93 -68.61
N TYR A 21 -9.95 -6.02 -67.51
CA TYR A 21 -11.23 -6.74 -67.23
C TYR A 21 -11.11 -8.25 -66.94
N GLY A 22 -11.60 -8.85 -65.83
CA GLY A 22 -12.90 -8.80 -65.12
C GLY A 22 -13.48 -10.24 -65.20
N GLY A 23 -13.61 -11.07 -64.15
CA GLY A 23 -14.63 -11.09 -63.09
C GLY A 23 -15.78 -12.08 -63.40
N GLY A 24 -15.99 -13.15 -62.61
CA GLY A 24 -17.30 -13.85 -62.50
C GLY A 24 -17.39 -15.40 -62.48
N LEU A 25 -17.72 -15.96 -61.30
CA LEU A 25 -18.71 -17.02 -60.92
C LEU A 25 -19.08 -18.24 -61.84
N GLY A 26 -19.30 -19.41 -61.21
CA GLY A 26 -20.35 -20.38 -61.61
C GLY A 26 -20.07 -21.88 -61.40
N ALA A 27 -20.98 -22.58 -60.69
CA ALA A 27 -20.86 -23.94 -60.11
C ALA A 27 -21.24 -25.13 -61.02
N HIS A 28 -20.90 -26.39 -60.63
CA HIS A 28 -21.74 -27.57 -60.87
C HIS A 28 -21.43 -28.83 -59.99
N ARG A 29 -22.51 -29.30 -59.35
CA ARG A 29 -22.97 -30.59 -58.75
C ARG A 29 -22.31 -31.95 -59.18
N THR A 30 -22.13 -32.91 -58.23
CA THR A 30 -22.89 -34.20 -58.02
C THR A 30 -22.07 -35.30 -57.27
N GLU A 31 -22.71 -36.00 -56.32
CA GLU A 31 -22.26 -37.24 -55.61
C GLU A 31 -22.39 -38.55 -56.44
N PRO A 32 -21.84 -39.69 -55.96
CA PRO A 32 -22.66 -40.82 -55.48
C PRO A 32 -22.08 -41.64 -54.27
N PRO A 33 -22.79 -42.69 -53.74
CA PRO A 33 -22.74 -43.09 -52.31
C PRO A 33 -22.38 -44.57 -51.94
N LEU A 34 -22.13 -44.78 -50.64
CA LEU A 34 -22.54 -45.87 -49.69
C LEU A 34 -22.06 -47.36 -49.71
N THR A 35 -21.78 -47.84 -48.47
CA THR A 35 -22.01 -49.16 -47.80
C THR A 35 -20.89 -50.20 -47.61
N GLY A 36 -20.80 -50.75 -46.38
CA GLY A 36 -20.16 -52.05 -46.03
C GLY A 36 -19.67 -52.15 -44.57
N ARG A 37 -20.18 -53.10 -43.79
CA ARG A 37 -20.10 -53.26 -42.31
C ARG A 37 -19.39 -54.59 -41.94
N GLU A 38 -18.83 -54.69 -40.72
CA GLU A 38 -18.44 -55.92 -39.95
C GLU A 38 -17.16 -56.68 -40.42
N ALA A 39 -16.30 -57.35 -39.61
CA ALA A 39 -16.28 -57.76 -38.20
C ALA A 39 -14.86 -58.29 -37.77
N PHE A 40 -14.57 -58.25 -36.45
CA PHE A 40 -13.74 -59.13 -35.60
C PHE A 40 -12.30 -59.62 -35.95
N GLY A 41 -11.38 -59.45 -34.99
CA GLY A 41 -10.21 -60.36 -34.79
C GLY A 41 -8.93 -59.72 -34.22
N LYS A 42 -8.70 -59.84 -32.89
CA LYS A 42 -7.36 -59.82 -32.24
C LYS A 42 -6.84 -61.27 -32.18
N PRO A 43 -5.59 -61.55 -31.72
CA PRO A 43 -4.30 -60.87 -31.86
C PRO A 43 -3.16 -61.88 -32.22
N GLN A 44 -1.96 -61.43 -32.56
CA GLN A 44 -0.75 -62.24 -32.29
C GLN A 44 0.49 -61.35 -32.13
N ALA A 45 1.18 -61.58 -31.01
CA ALA A 45 2.43 -60.96 -30.60
C ALA A 45 3.62 -61.75 -31.16
N TYR A 46 4.75 -61.10 -31.42
CA TYR A 46 6.08 -61.69 -31.22
C TYR A 46 7.14 -60.61 -30.94
N ASP A 47 7.90 -60.89 -29.87
CA ASP A 47 9.26 -60.51 -29.42
C ASP A 47 10.00 -59.32 -30.06
N VAL A 48 10.53 -58.34 -29.32
CA VAL A 48 11.51 -58.36 -28.20
C VAL A 48 12.90 -58.87 -28.61
N GLN A 49 13.76 -57.96 -29.10
CA GLN A 49 15.05 -57.59 -28.47
C GLN A 49 15.87 -56.72 -29.42
N ALA A 50 16.24 -55.52 -28.97
CA ALA A 50 17.37 -54.78 -29.51
C ALA A 50 18.14 -54.11 -28.36
N ALA A 51 19.36 -54.58 -28.14
CA ALA A 51 20.43 -53.88 -27.43
C ALA A 51 21.19 -53.01 -28.44
N GLY A 52 21.70 -51.84 -28.02
CA GLY A 52 22.70 -51.12 -28.80
C GLY A 52 22.72 -49.60 -28.66
N THR A 53 23.32 -49.14 -27.56
CA THR A 53 24.34 -48.06 -27.49
C THR A 53 24.31 -46.84 -28.44
N LEU A 54 24.17 -45.68 -27.77
CA LEU A 54 25.06 -44.50 -27.77
C LEU A 54 24.86 -43.34 -28.77
N THR A 55 25.10 -42.16 -28.18
CA THR A 55 25.28 -40.80 -28.75
C THR A 55 23.96 -40.09 -29.12
N GLY A 56 23.69 -38.83 -28.74
CA GLY A 56 24.53 -37.76 -28.22
C GLY A 56 24.12 -36.47 -28.93
N ALA A 57 23.62 -35.52 -28.13
CA ALA A 57 23.41 -34.09 -28.43
C ALA A 57 22.15 -33.64 -29.20
N GLU A 58 21.42 -32.77 -28.47
CA GLU A 58 20.64 -31.60 -28.91
C GLU A 58 19.31 -31.78 -29.66
N SER A 59 18.20 -31.52 -28.95
CA SER A 59 17.29 -30.39 -29.23
C SER A 59 15.95 -30.58 -28.51
N GLY A 60 15.35 -29.46 -28.07
CA GLY A 60 13.89 -29.36 -28.03
C GLY A 60 13.22 -29.54 -26.67
N SER A 61 12.96 -28.41 -26.03
CA SER A 61 11.90 -28.21 -25.04
C SER A 61 10.57 -28.86 -25.45
N ARG A 62 9.82 -29.31 -24.44
CA ARG A 62 8.40 -29.74 -24.44
C ARG A 62 8.13 -31.16 -24.92
N ILE A 63 8.15 -32.14 -24.01
CA ILE A 63 7.19 -33.27 -24.02
C ILE A 63 6.89 -33.69 -22.57
N ILE A 64 5.66 -33.36 -22.14
CA ILE A 64 4.73 -34.18 -21.35
C ILE A 64 5.16 -34.58 -19.92
N GLU A 65 4.71 -33.73 -19.00
CA GLU A 65 4.30 -34.05 -17.64
C GLU A 65 3.17 -35.11 -17.66
N ASN A 66 3.49 -36.39 -17.86
CA ASN A 66 2.58 -37.48 -17.58
C ASN A 66 3.32 -38.84 -17.56
N SER A 67 3.86 -39.18 -16.39
CA SER A 67 4.15 -40.57 -16.01
C SER A 67 4.37 -40.68 -14.50
N GLN A 68 3.29 -40.51 -13.74
CA GLN A 68 3.18 -41.10 -12.41
C GLN A 68 1.87 -41.87 -12.30
N VAL A 69 1.82 -43.00 -12.99
CA VAL A 69 0.93 -44.11 -12.65
C VAL A 69 1.84 -45.27 -12.25
N GLY A 70 1.78 -45.65 -10.98
CA GLY A 70 2.47 -46.81 -10.45
C GLY A 70 3.26 -46.50 -9.17
N MET A 71 2.57 -46.64 -8.03
CA MET A 71 3.03 -47.10 -6.70
C MET A 71 2.07 -46.53 -5.63
N GLN A 72 0.83 -47.03 -5.63
CA GLN A 72 -0.15 -46.79 -4.56
C GLN A 72 0.29 -47.53 -3.30
N GLY A 73 1.16 -46.90 -2.49
CA GLY A 73 1.24 -47.26 -1.09
C GLY A 73 -0.02 -46.75 -0.40
N GLU A 74 -0.96 -47.65 -0.10
CA GLU A 74 -2.22 -47.31 0.58
C GLU A 74 -1.96 -46.34 1.74
N VAL A 75 -2.63 -45.19 1.71
CA VAL A 75 -2.54 -44.20 2.79
C VAL A 75 -3.17 -44.83 4.04
N PRO A 76 -2.52 -44.86 5.21
CA PRO A 76 -3.09 -45.49 6.40
C PRO A 76 -4.44 -44.88 6.81
N LEU A 77 -5.39 -45.70 7.26
CA LEU A 77 -6.73 -45.24 7.65
C LEU A 77 -6.71 -44.14 8.72
N GLY A 78 -5.79 -44.24 9.69
CA GLY A 78 -5.61 -43.19 10.71
C GLY A 78 -5.21 -41.83 10.13
N TYR A 79 -4.41 -41.79 9.06
CA TYR A 79 -4.09 -40.54 8.37
C TYR A 79 -5.30 -39.98 7.62
N ARG A 80 -6.07 -40.85 6.96
CA ARG A 80 -7.29 -40.45 6.23
C ARG A 80 -8.32 -39.82 7.19
N LEU A 81 -8.55 -40.46 8.33
CA LEU A 81 -9.47 -39.97 9.36
C LEU A 81 -9.01 -38.61 9.91
N LEU A 82 -7.73 -38.51 10.29
CA LEU A 82 -7.18 -37.26 10.81
C LEU A 82 -7.27 -36.12 9.79
N PHE A 83 -7.14 -36.39 8.48
CA PHE A 83 -7.23 -35.38 7.43
C PHE A 83 -8.67 -35.03 7.03
N SER A 84 -9.59 -36.00 7.05
CA SER A 84 -11.00 -35.80 6.71
C SER A 84 -11.77 -34.99 7.76
N LEU A 85 -11.41 -35.10 9.04
CA LEU A 85 -12.03 -34.33 10.13
C LEU A 85 -11.97 -32.80 9.96
N PRO A 86 -10.80 -32.18 9.71
CA PRO A 86 -10.75 -30.73 9.50
C PRO A 86 -11.40 -30.30 8.18
N VAL A 87 -11.45 -31.15 7.15
CA VAL A 87 -12.18 -30.85 5.91
C VAL A 87 -13.69 -30.79 6.20
N LEU A 88 -14.23 -31.75 6.96
CA LEU A 88 -15.62 -31.72 7.40
C LEU A 88 -15.91 -30.47 8.25
N GLY A 89 -15.03 -30.16 9.19
CA GLY A 89 -15.16 -28.96 10.03
C GLY A 89 -15.23 -27.67 9.20
N LEU A 90 -14.44 -27.53 8.13
CA LEU A 90 -14.50 -26.37 7.24
C LEU A 90 -15.83 -26.25 6.49
N PHE A 91 -16.41 -27.36 6.01
CA PHE A 91 -17.74 -27.33 5.38
C PHE A 91 -18.86 -26.98 6.36
N VAL A 92 -18.75 -27.42 7.62
CA VAL A 92 -19.69 -27.02 8.68
C VAL A 92 -19.55 -25.53 8.96
N LEU A 93 -18.32 -25.00 9.04
CA LEU A 93 -18.08 -23.57 9.24
C LEU A 93 -18.55 -22.71 8.07
N TRP A 94 -18.60 -23.24 6.84
CA TRP A 94 -19.19 -22.52 5.70
C TRP A 94 -20.69 -22.31 5.85
N LEU A 95 -21.41 -23.33 6.31
CA LEU A 95 -22.86 -23.30 6.38
C LEU A 95 -23.38 -22.71 7.71
N SER A 96 -22.55 -22.64 8.75
CA SER A 96 -22.96 -22.16 10.07
C SER A 96 -23.41 -20.69 10.11
N PRO A 97 -22.70 -19.71 9.51
CA PRO A 97 -23.17 -18.33 9.45
C PRO A 97 -24.51 -18.19 8.70
N LEU A 98 -24.67 -18.92 7.60
CA LEU A 98 -25.90 -18.91 6.81
C LEU A 98 -27.08 -19.52 7.57
N TYR A 99 -26.84 -20.58 8.34
CA TYR A 99 -27.85 -21.19 9.20
C TYR A 99 -28.30 -20.26 10.34
N ARG A 100 -27.41 -19.42 10.88
CA ARG A 100 -27.80 -18.44 11.91
C ARG A 100 -28.69 -17.33 11.36
N VAL A 101 -28.48 -16.92 10.12
CA VAL A 101 -29.19 -15.80 9.48
C VAL A 101 -30.46 -16.27 8.75
N SER A 102 -30.62 -17.58 8.52
CA SER A 102 -31.81 -18.12 7.84
C SER A 102 -33.10 -17.84 8.64
N THR A 103 -34.06 -17.19 8.00
CA THR A 103 -35.34 -16.80 8.61
C THR A 103 -36.47 -17.80 8.35
N THR A 104 -36.34 -18.65 7.32
CA THR A 104 -37.38 -19.62 6.92
C THR A 104 -37.01 -21.04 7.34
N PRO A 105 -37.97 -21.87 7.80
CA PRO A 105 -37.71 -23.26 8.19
C PRO A 105 -37.18 -24.12 7.04
N GLU A 106 -37.60 -23.83 5.80
CA GLU A 106 -37.12 -24.49 4.58
C GLU A 106 -35.62 -24.23 4.30
N THR A 107 -35.15 -23.00 4.52
CA THR A 107 -33.73 -22.69 4.30
C THR A 107 -32.86 -23.30 5.40
N ALA A 108 -33.35 -23.36 6.63
CA ALA A 108 -32.67 -24.04 7.73
C ALA A 108 -32.57 -25.57 7.52
N SER A 109 -33.63 -26.21 7.02
CA SER A 109 -33.63 -27.65 6.70
C SER A 109 -32.70 -27.95 5.52
N LEU A 110 -32.64 -27.07 4.52
CA LEU A 110 -31.67 -27.15 3.41
C LEU A 110 -30.23 -27.11 3.93
N MET A 111 -29.86 -26.10 4.74
CA MET A 111 -28.49 -26.00 5.29
C MET A 111 -28.11 -27.24 6.10
N THR A 112 -29.02 -27.75 6.93
CA THR A 112 -28.81 -28.97 7.73
C THR A 112 -28.59 -30.19 6.84
N THR A 113 -29.36 -30.30 5.76
CA THR A 113 -29.23 -31.39 4.77
C THR A 113 -27.89 -31.32 4.03
N LEU A 114 -27.42 -30.12 3.67
CA LEU A 114 -26.09 -29.92 3.07
C LEU A 114 -24.95 -30.31 4.01
N MET A 115 -25.08 -30.02 5.31
CA MET A 115 -24.11 -30.46 6.33
C MET A 115 -24.08 -31.98 6.47
N LEU A 116 -25.24 -32.64 6.55
CA LEU A 116 -25.33 -34.09 6.68
C LEU A 116 -24.82 -34.83 5.44
N THR A 117 -25.18 -34.35 4.25
CA THR A 117 -24.68 -34.91 2.99
C THR A 117 -23.17 -34.76 2.88
N ALA A 118 -22.59 -33.63 3.28
CA ALA A 118 -21.14 -33.45 3.32
C ALA A 118 -20.47 -34.45 4.29
N ALA A 119 -21.04 -34.66 5.48
CA ALA A 119 -20.52 -35.62 6.46
C ALA A 119 -20.53 -37.05 5.92
N VAL A 120 -21.62 -37.45 5.27
CA VAL A 120 -21.78 -38.78 4.68
C VAL A 120 -20.82 -39.01 3.51
N LEU A 121 -20.69 -38.02 2.61
CA LEU A 121 -19.74 -38.09 1.49
C LEU A 121 -18.30 -38.15 1.99
N ILE A 122 -17.95 -37.35 3.00
CA ILE A 122 -16.61 -37.36 3.62
C ILE A 122 -16.33 -38.70 4.29
N PHE A 123 -17.31 -39.29 4.97
CA PHE A 123 -17.17 -40.61 5.56
C PHE A 123 -16.90 -41.69 4.49
N TRP A 124 -17.63 -41.67 3.37
CA TRP A 124 -17.41 -42.65 2.30
C TRP A 124 -16.11 -42.44 1.54
N GLY A 125 -15.71 -41.19 1.27
CA GLY A 125 -14.43 -40.91 0.62
C GLY A 125 -13.22 -41.35 1.46
N MET A 126 -13.37 -41.46 2.79
CA MET A 126 -12.33 -41.99 3.68
C MET A 126 -12.10 -43.50 3.47
N LEU A 127 -13.16 -44.24 3.10
CA LEU A 127 -13.12 -45.69 2.90
C LEU A 127 -12.46 -46.10 1.58
N GLN A 128 -12.16 -45.16 0.68
CA GLN A 128 -11.56 -45.42 -0.65
C GLN A 128 -12.27 -46.52 -1.43
N LEU A 129 -13.60 -46.44 -1.45
CA LEU A 129 -14.43 -47.30 -2.29
C LEU A 129 -14.08 -47.12 -3.78
N PRO A 130 -14.29 -48.14 -4.62
CA PRO A 130 -14.05 -48.01 -6.05
C PRO A 130 -14.92 -46.89 -6.62
N GLY A 131 -14.38 -46.12 -7.58
CA GLY A 131 -14.99 -44.87 -8.05
C GLY A 131 -16.45 -44.99 -8.52
N TRP A 132 -16.85 -46.14 -9.08
CA TRP A 132 -18.24 -46.40 -9.46
C TRP A 132 -19.17 -46.48 -8.24
N LEU A 133 -18.72 -47.05 -7.13
CA LEU A 133 -19.50 -47.17 -5.89
C LEU A 133 -19.59 -45.82 -5.18
N LEU A 134 -18.52 -45.00 -5.25
CA LEU A 134 -18.55 -43.63 -4.73
C LEU A 134 -19.55 -42.76 -5.51
N LEU A 135 -19.57 -42.91 -6.84
CA LEU A 135 -20.51 -42.21 -7.72
C LEU A 135 -21.96 -42.61 -7.41
N THR A 136 -22.25 -43.91 -7.27
CA THR A 136 -23.61 -44.39 -6.95
C THR A 136 -24.07 -43.91 -5.57
N LEU A 137 -23.19 -43.95 -4.57
CA LEU A 137 -23.47 -43.44 -3.23
C LEU A 137 -23.70 -41.92 -3.24
N GLN A 138 -22.95 -41.17 -4.05
CA GLN A 138 -23.17 -39.73 -4.23
C GLN A 138 -24.56 -39.47 -4.83
N PHE A 139 -24.94 -40.14 -5.92
CA PHE A 139 -26.29 -40.01 -6.49
C PHE A 139 -27.39 -40.43 -5.52
N ALA A 140 -27.18 -41.50 -4.74
CA ALA A 140 -28.13 -41.94 -3.73
C ALA A 140 -28.31 -40.89 -2.61
N SER A 141 -27.21 -40.27 -2.15
CA SER A 141 -27.29 -39.20 -1.14
C SER A 141 -28.00 -37.95 -1.64
N ILE A 142 -27.79 -37.59 -2.92
CA ILE A 142 -28.46 -36.47 -3.57
C ILE A 142 -29.96 -36.77 -3.73
N ALA A 143 -30.31 -37.97 -4.20
CA ALA A 143 -31.69 -38.38 -4.36
C ALA A 143 -32.44 -38.41 -3.02
N LEU A 144 -31.78 -38.88 -1.95
CA LEU A 144 -32.34 -38.88 -0.60
C LEU A 144 -32.51 -37.47 -0.03
N ALA A 145 -31.55 -36.58 -0.25
CA ALA A 145 -31.64 -35.17 0.16
C ALA A 145 -32.76 -34.44 -0.59
N TRP A 146 -32.91 -34.69 -1.89
CA TRP A 146 -33.98 -34.12 -2.69
C TRP A 146 -35.36 -34.65 -2.26
N ALA A 147 -35.48 -35.96 -2.02
CA ALA A 147 -36.71 -36.56 -1.50
C ALA A 147 -37.07 -36.05 -0.10
N TYR A 148 -36.09 -35.81 0.78
CA TYR A 148 -36.32 -35.26 2.12
C TYR A 148 -36.80 -33.81 2.08
N LEU A 149 -36.23 -32.99 1.19
CA LEU A 149 -36.55 -31.56 1.10
C LEU A 149 -37.81 -31.28 0.27
N ALA A 150 -38.07 -32.04 -0.80
CA ALA A 150 -39.26 -31.88 -1.64
C ALA A 150 -40.47 -32.68 -1.13
N GLY A 151 -40.25 -33.80 -0.44
CA GLY A 151 -41.32 -34.67 0.06
C GLY A 151 -41.89 -34.27 1.43
N GLY A 152 -41.34 -33.23 2.08
CA GLY A 152 -41.71 -32.81 3.43
C GLY A 152 -43.13 -32.26 3.57
N GLU A 153 -43.69 -31.63 2.53
CA GLU A 153 -45.03 -31.01 2.58
C GLU A 153 -46.10 -31.77 1.77
N GLU A 154 -45.72 -32.49 0.70
CA GLU A 154 -46.68 -33.07 -0.29
C GLU A 154 -46.57 -34.60 -0.50
N GLY A 155 -45.67 -35.29 0.21
CA GLY A 155 -45.51 -36.75 0.08
C GLY A 155 -44.82 -37.17 -1.23
N ALA A 156 -45.34 -38.14 -1.98
CA ALA A 156 -44.76 -38.60 -3.26
C ALA A 156 -45.40 -37.95 -4.50
N GLY A 157 -46.40 -37.07 -4.31
CA GLY A 157 -47.15 -36.43 -5.41
C GLY A 157 -46.29 -35.51 -6.29
N TRP A 158 -45.33 -34.82 -5.69
CA TRP A 158 -44.40 -33.92 -6.38
C TRP A 158 -43.63 -34.61 -7.53
N LEU A 159 -43.39 -35.93 -7.47
CA LEU A 159 -42.71 -36.67 -8.55
C LEU A 159 -43.50 -36.68 -9.86
N ALA A 160 -44.83 -36.62 -9.80
CA ALA A 160 -45.68 -36.60 -10.97
C ALA A 160 -45.80 -35.19 -11.58
N GLU A 161 -45.66 -34.15 -10.76
CA GLU A 161 -45.85 -32.74 -11.15
C GLU A 161 -44.55 -32.08 -11.62
N TYR A 162 -43.42 -32.51 -11.06
CA TYR A 162 -42.10 -31.96 -11.35
C TYR A 162 -41.66 -31.99 -12.83
N PRO A 163 -41.95 -33.03 -13.64
CA PRO A 163 -41.56 -33.02 -15.06
C PRO A 163 -42.12 -31.84 -15.87
N ALA A 164 -43.32 -31.37 -15.50
CA ALA A 164 -43.95 -30.21 -16.13
C ALA A 164 -43.36 -28.87 -15.65
N GLU A 165 -42.82 -28.83 -14.43
CA GLU A 165 -42.07 -27.68 -13.91
C GLU A 165 -40.65 -27.61 -14.49
N LEU A 166 -39.97 -28.76 -14.57
CA LEU A 166 -38.62 -28.89 -15.13
C LEU A 166 -38.57 -28.38 -16.58
N LEU A 167 -39.58 -28.68 -17.41
CA LEU A 167 -39.63 -28.20 -18.79
C LEU A 167 -39.73 -26.66 -18.86
N ARG A 168 -40.48 -26.05 -17.94
CA ARG A 168 -40.62 -24.59 -17.84
C ARG A 168 -39.32 -23.94 -17.36
N ASP A 169 -38.72 -24.52 -16.33
CA ASP A 169 -37.43 -24.08 -15.77
C ASP A 169 -36.28 -24.19 -16.78
N LEU A 170 -36.29 -25.23 -17.63
CA LEU A 170 -35.29 -25.39 -18.70
C LEU A 170 -35.34 -24.25 -19.72
N VAL A 171 -36.54 -23.80 -20.09
CA VAL A 171 -36.74 -22.66 -21.00
C VAL A 171 -36.28 -21.35 -20.34
N MET A 172 -36.52 -21.17 -19.03
CA MET A 172 -36.03 -20.02 -18.27
C MET A 172 -34.50 -20.00 -18.13
N LEU A 173 -33.89 -21.18 -17.93
CA LEU A 173 -32.44 -21.33 -17.88
C LEU A 173 -31.78 -20.92 -19.23
N LEU A 174 -32.34 -21.40 -20.35
CA LEU A 174 -31.83 -21.11 -21.70
C LEU A 174 -32.07 -19.66 -22.13
N SER A 175 -33.06 -18.99 -21.56
CA SER A 175 -33.35 -17.57 -21.82
C SER A 175 -32.58 -16.60 -20.92
N GLY A 176 -31.73 -17.10 -20.00
CA GLY A 176 -30.90 -16.28 -19.11
C GLY A 176 -31.59 -15.79 -17.83
N HIS A 177 -32.84 -16.19 -17.58
CA HIS A 177 -33.63 -15.80 -16.40
C HIS A 177 -33.41 -16.78 -15.24
N VAL A 178 -32.15 -16.96 -14.84
CA VAL A 178 -31.75 -17.93 -13.80
C VAL A 178 -32.37 -17.59 -12.42
N ALA A 179 -32.74 -16.33 -12.20
CA ALA A 179 -33.36 -15.88 -10.96
C ALA A 179 -34.79 -16.38 -10.76
N ASP A 180 -35.46 -16.87 -11.81
CA ASP A 180 -36.88 -17.25 -11.79
C ASP A 180 -37.11 -18.78 -11.73
N LEU A 181 -36.03 -19.57 -11.67
CA LEU A 181 -36.10 -21.03 -11.58
C LEU A 181 -36.92 -21.49 -10.37
N GLY A 182 -37.71 -22.56 -10.50
CA GLY A 182 -38.39 -23.19 -9.37
C GLY A 182 -37.44 -23.73 -8.30
N ASN A 183 -37.91 -23.79 -7.04
CA ASN A 183 -37.11 -24.24 -5.89
C ASN A 183 -36.56 -25.68 -6.07
N ALA A 184 -37.37 -26.59 -6.62
CA ALA A 184 -36.97 -27.98 -6.87
C ALA A 184 -35.83 -28.09 -7.90
N SER A 185 -35.86 -27.26 -8.95
CA SER A 185 -34.81 -27.23 -9.98
C SER A 185 -33.52 -26.57 -9.47
N ARG A 186 -33.62 -25.51 -8.65
CA ARG A 186 -32.45 -24.94 -7.95
C ARG A 186 -31.77 -25.97 -7.07
N LEU A 187 -32.56 -26.80 -6.38
CA LEU A 187 -32.03 -27.85 -5.51
C LEU A 187 -31.33 -28.98 -6.28
N LEU A 188 -31.88 -29.38 -7.42
CA LEU A 188 -31.26 -30.39 -8.29
C LEU A 188 -29.92 -29.92 -8.87
N ILE A 189 -29.77 -28.63 -9.14
CA ILE A 189 -28.49 -28.04 -9.56
C ILE A 189 -27.52 -27.97 -8.37
N LEU A 190 -27.99 -27.47 -7.22
CA LEU A 190 -27.17 -27.24 -6.03
C LEU A 190 -26.63 -28.56 -5.44
N ALA A 191 -27.45 -29.60 -5.34
CA ALA A 191 -27.09 -30.84 -4.65
C ALA A 191 -25.98 -31.62 -5.38
N ALA A 192 -26.05 -31.70 -6.71
CA ALA A 192 -24.99 -32.31 -7.51
C ALA A 192 -23.69 -31.50 -7.45
N GLY A 193 -23.78 -30.16 -7.57
CA GLY A 193 -22.63 -29.27 -7.43
C GLY A 193 -21.96 -29.38 -6.05
N TRP A 194 -22.77 -29.41 -4.98
CA TRP A 194 -22.29 -29.61 -3.62
C TRP A 194 -21.59 -30.96 -3.43
N GLY A 195 -22.19 -32.04 -3.92
CA GLY A 195 -21.59 -33.38 -3.83
C GLY A 195 -20.27 -33.47 -4.60
N MET A 196 -20.21 -32.89 -5.80
CA MET A 196 -18.97 -32.81 -6.59
C MET A 196 -17.89 -31.99 -5.89
N LEU A 197 -18.26 -30.86 -5.29
CA LEU A 197 -17.33 -30.01 -4.53
C LEU A 197 -16.74 -30.76 -3.34
N VAL A 198 -17.59 -31.34 -2.49
CA VAL A 198 -17.17 -32.08 -1.28
C VAL A 198 -16.25 -33.25 -1.65
N SER A 199 -16.67 -34.06 -2.63
CA SER A 199 -15.90 -35.21 -3.11
C SER A 199 -14.55 -34.79 -3.72
N SER A 200 -14.54 -33.72 -4.53
CA SER A 200 -13.31 -33.22 -5.17
C SER A 200 -12.31 -32.68 -4.14
N VAL A 201 -12.78 -31.89 -3.18
CA VAL A 201 -11.95 -31.34 -2.10
C VAL A 201 -11.34 -32.46 -1.27
N GLN A 202 -12.14 -33.46 -0.90
CA GLN A 202 -11.66 -34.60 -0.15
C GLN A 202 -10.65 -35.44 -0.93
N HIS A 203 -10.91 -35.72 -2.21
CA HIS A 203 -10.00 -36.49 -3.05
C HIS A 203 -8.66 -35.75 -3.22
N LEU A 204 -8.70 -34.44 -3.45
CA LEU A 204 -7.51 -33.59 -3.55
C LEU A 204 -6.72 -33.56 -2.23
N ALA A 205 -7.43 -33.44 -1.11
CA ALA A 205 -6.90 -33.48 0.24
C ALA A 205 -6.14 -34.77 0.54
N ILE A 206 -6.73 -35.93 0.23
CA ILE A 206 -6.15 -37.25 0.54
C ILE A 206 -5.02 -37.61 -0.42
N HIS A 207 -5.17 -37.36 -1.73
CA HIS A 207 -4.25 -37.88 -2.75
C HIS A 207 -3.13 -36.91 -3.14
N ARG A 208 -3.36 -35.60 -3.10
CA ARG A 208 -2.33 -34.61 -3.46
C ARG A 208 -1.74 -33.89 -2.26
N GLY A 209 -2.30 -34.05 -1.05
CA GLY A 209 -1.85 -33.35 0.15
C GLY A 209 -1.91 -31.81 0.02
N SER A 210 -2.64 -31.32 -0.98
CA SER A 210 -2.72 -29.90 -1.35
C SER A 210 -4.08 -29.37 -0.99
N SER A 211 -4.24 -28.95 0.27
CA SER A 211 -5.44 -28.28 0.75
C SER A 211 -5.35 -26.75 0.72
N SER A 212 -4.23 -26.18 0.23
CA SER A 212 -3.96 -24.74 0.32
C SER A 212 -4.98 -23.87 -0.41
N LEU A 213 -5.45 -24.30 -1.60
CA LEU A 213 -6.46 -23.58 -2.36
C LEU A 213 -7.80 -23.59 -1.62
N PHE A 214 -8.23 -24.77 -1.15
CA PHE A 214 -9.46 -24.87 -0.37
C PHE A 214 -9.38 -24.06 0.94
N SER A 215 -8.29 -24.14 1.69
CA SER A 215 -8.07 -23.34 2.90
C SER A 215 -8.11 -21.83 2.65
N MET A 216 -7.52 -21.37 1.54
CA MET A 216 -7.53 -19.96 1.15
C MET A 216 -8.95 -19.50 0.78
N VAL A 217 -9.65 -20.29 -0.04
CA VAL A 217 -11.04 -20.00 -0.43
C VAL A 217 -11.96 -20.01 0.79
N SER A 218 -11.76 -20.94 1.73
CA SER A 218 -12.56 -20.98 2.96
C SER A 218 -12.34 -19.76 3.85
N MET A 219 -11.10 -19.30 4.01
CA MET A 219 -10.80 -18.09 4.78
C MET A 219 -11.37 -16.84 4.10
N ALA A 220 -11.17 -16.73 2.79
CA ALA A 220 -11.68 -15.61 2.00
C ALA A 220 -13.22 -15.55 2.02
N TYR A 221 -13.90 -16.70 1.93
CA TYR A 221 -15.35 -16.80 2.01
C TYR A 221 -15.89 -16.28 3.35
N LEU A 222 -15.34 -16.74 4.49
CA LEU A 222 -15.81 -16.32 5.81
C LEU A 222 -15.56 -14.83 6.04
N LEU A 223 -14.38 -14.32 5.68
CA LEU A 223 -14.09 -12.88 5.75
C LEU A 223 -14.98 -12.07 4.82
N LEU A 224 -15.33 -12.58 3.63
CA LEU A 224 -16.25 -11.91 2.72
C LEU A 224 -17.65 -11.82 3.30
N LEU A 225 -18.13 -12.84 4.02
CA LEU A 225 -19.43 -12.78 4.70
C LEU A 225 -19.48 -11.68 5.77
N ASP A 226 -18.40 -11.55 6.54
CA ASP A 226 -18.27 -10.49 7.55
C ASP A 226 -18.18 -9.10 6.93
N ILE A 227 -17.32 -8.95 5.91
CA ILE A 227 -17.05 -7.66 5.27
C ILE A 227 -18.21 -7.19 4.39
N ALA A 228 -18.76 -8.07 3.55
CA ALA A 228 -19.68 -7.70 2.48
C ALA A 228 -21.16 -7.88 2.84
N PHE A 229 -21.48 -8.81 3.74
CA PHE A 229 -22.85 -9.13 4.13
C PHE A 229 -23.15 -8.81 5.61
N SER A 230 -22.17 -8.25 6.34
CA SER A 230 -22.28 -7.88 7.76
C SER A 230 -22.73 -9.06 8.64
N ILE A 231 -22.35 -10.28 8.27
CA ILE A 231 -22.64 -11.48 9.05
C ILE A 231 -21.47 -11.72 9.98
N GLU A 232 -21.68 -11.64 11.30
CA GLU A 232 -20.62 -11.89 12.28
C GLU A 232 -20.05 -13.32 12.11
N THR A 233 -18.79 -13.39 11.67
CA THR A 233 -18.06 -14.67 11.45
C THR A 233 -16.77 -14.82 12.27
N THR A 234 -16.51 -13.96 13.26
CA THR A 234 -15.26 -13.92 14.04
C THR A 234 -14.88 -15.30 14.59
N ILE A 235 -15.84 -15.98 15.21
CA ILE A 235 -15.64 -17.32 15.80
C ILE A 235 -15.34 -18.35 14.69
N GLU A 236 -16.04 -18.29 13.57
CA GLU A 236 -15.84 -19.20 12.44
C GLU A 236 -14.48 -19.03 11.79
N VAL A 237 -14.00 -17.78 11.65
CA VAL A 237 -12.67 -17.46 11.13
C VAL A 237 -11.59 -18.05 12.05
N MET A 238 -11.75 -17.93 13.36
CA MET A 238 -10.82 -18.49 14.33
C MET A 238 -10.80 -20.02 14.31
N LEU A 239 -11.98 -20.66 14.29
CA LEU A 239 -12.11 -22.11 14.19
C LEU A 239 -11.52 -22.63 12.87
N ALA A 240 -11.80 -21.94 11.75
CA ALA A 240 -11.26 -22.29 10.43
C ALA A 240 -9.73 -22.19 10.41
N ALA A 241 -9.15 -21.13 10.98
CA ALA A 241 -7.70 -20.99 11.11
C ALA A 241 -7.07 -22.15 11.89
N GLY A 242 -7.68 -22.55 13.01
CA GLY A 242 -7.25 -23.71 13.79
C GLY A 242 -7.27 -25.01 12.99
N LEU A 243 -8.37 -25.29 12.28
CA LEU A 243 -8.51 -26.49 11.44
C LEU A 243 -7.51 -26.49 10.26
N ILE A 244 -7.27 -25.34 9.63
CA ILE A 244 -6.29 -25.19 8.54
C ILE A 244 -4.87 -25.43 9.05
N LEU A 245 -4.51 -24.89 10.21
CA LEU A 245 -3.20 -25.12 10.83
C LEU A 245 -2.97 -26.59 11.15
N TRP A 246 -4.00 -27.25 11.70
CA TRP A 246 -3.95 -28.68 11.97
C TRP A 246 -3.76 -29.48 10.67
N MET A 247 -4.54 -29.17 9.64
CA MET A 247 -4.44 -29.80 8.31
C MET A 247 -3.06 -29.59 7.67
N ARG A 248 -2.49 -28.39 7.76
CA ARG A 248 -1.16 -28.06 7.22
C ARG A 248 -0.04 -28.77 7.98
N GLY A 249 -0.18 -28.91 9.30
CA GLY A 249 0.72 -29.70 10.13
C GLY A 249 0.78 -31.17 9.70
N MET A 250 -0.38 -31.75 9.35
CA MET A 250 -0.46 -33.12 8.84
C MET A 250 0.09 -33.27 7.43
N GLY A 251 -0.12 -32.29 6.54
CA GLY A 251 0.44 -32.31 5.17
C GLY A 251 1.97 -32.30 5.12
N GLY A 252 2.65 -31.79 6.16
CA GLY A 252 4.11 -31.89 6.31
C GLY A 252 4.60 -33.34 6.51
N LEU A 253 3.79 -34.19 7.15
CA LEU A 253 4.12 -35.58 7.46
C LEU A 253 4.21 -36.45 6.20
N PHE A 254 3.32 -36.21 5.24
CA PHE A 254 3.28 -36.94 3.97
C PHE A 254 4.55 -36.68 3.15
N ARG A 255 4.98 -35.41 3.04
CA ARG A 255 6.23 -35.02 2.39
C ARG A 255 7.47 -35.60 3.08
N LEU A 256 7.43 -35.77 4.40
CA LEU A 256 8.51 -36.40 5.15
C LEU A 256 8.60 -37.92 4.87
N ARG A 257 7.44 -38.58 4.68
CA ARG A 257 7.35 -39.99 4.29
C ARG A 257 7.93 -40.22 2.89
N GLU A 258 7.58 -39.38 1.93
CA GLU A 258 8.12 -39.47 0.56
C GLU A 258 9.65 -39.37 0.54
N ARG A 259 10.23 -38.53 1.40
CA ARG A 259 11.68 -38.37 1.51
C ARG A 259 12.39 -39.51 2.25
N ASN A 260 11.70 -40.22 3.15
CA ASN A 260 12.28 -41.25 4.00
C ASN A 260 11.39 -42.49 4.07
N THR A 261 11.47 -43.34 3.04
CA THR A 261 10.65 -44.56 2.86
C THR A 261 10.79 -45.59 3.98
N HIS A 262 11.90 -45.60 4.74
CA HIS A 262 12.14 -46.55 5.84
C HIS A 262 11.67 -46.05 7.23
N MET A 263 11.20 -44.80 7.31
CA MET A 263 10.54 -44.14 8.45
C MET A 263 9.19 -44.73 8.88
N ARG A 264 9.05 -45.45 10.01
CA ARG A 264 7.72 -45.62 10.65
C ARG A 264 7.29 -44.31 11.31
N ILE A 265 6.39 -43.56 10.67
CA ILE A 265 5.92 -42.27 11.17
C ILE A 265 4.72 -42.45 12.12
N PRO A 266 4.77 -41.94 13.36
CA PRO A 266 3.68 -42.07 14.32
C PRO A 266 2.58 -41.02 14.06
N TYR A 267 1.72 -41.27 13.06
CA TYR A 267 0.65 -40.35 12.62
C TYR A 267 -0.22 -39.81 13.77
N GLY A 268 -0.60 -40.65 14.73
CA GLY A 268 -1.44 -40.25 15.87
C GLY A 268 -0.76 -39.23 16.79
N ARG A 269 0.51 -39.43 17.13
CA ARG A 269 1.26 -38.52 18.04
C ARG A 269 1.56 -37.18 17.38
N TRP A 270 1.82 -37.19 16.08
CA TRP A 270 2.01 -35.97 15.30
C TRP A 270 0.70 -35.22 15.07
N GLY A 271 -0.36 -35.95 14.72
CA GLY A 271 -1.70 -35.38 14.55
C GLY A 271 -2.21 -34.74 15.84
N SER A 272 -2.02 -35.39 16.99
CA SER A 272 -2.40 -34.82 18.29
C SER A 272 -1.52 -33.64 18.70
N ALA A 273 -0.21 -33.69 18.47
CA ALA A 273 0.66 -32.55 18.72
C ALA A 273 0.29 -31.32 17.86
N ALA A 274 0.02 -31.54 16.57
CA ALA A 274 -0.43 -30.48 15.67
C ALA A 274 -1.78 -29.90 16.09
N PHE A 275 -2.71 -30.75 16.52
CA PHE A 275 -4.00 -30.32 17.07
C PHE A 275 -3.84 -29.47 18.33
N VAL A 276 -3.02 -29.91 19.30
CA VAL A 276 -2.76 -29.17 20.54
C VAL A 276 -2.16 -27.79 20.25
N VAL A 277 -1.20 -27.71 19.33
CA VAL A 277 -0.62 -26.42 18.93
C VAL A 277 -1.67 -25.51 18.30
N ALA A 278 -2.48 -26.01 17.37
CA ALA A 278 -3.55 -25.23 16.74
C ALA A 278 -4.59 -24.76 17.77
N PHE A 279 -4.95 -25.63 18.71
CA PHE A 279 -5.91 -25.34 19.78
C PHE A 279 -5.39 -24.29 20.77
N VAL A 280 -4.13 -24.37 21.17
CA VAL A 280 -3.50 -23.35 22.05
C VAL A 280 -3.46 -21.99 21.36
N LEU A 281 -3.12 -21.95 20.06
CA LEU A 281 -3.12 -20.70 19.29
C LEU A 281 -4.53 -20.10 19.18
N MET A 282 -5.54 -20.94 19.00
CA MET A 282 -6.93 -20.52 18.94
C MET A 282 -7.42 -19.97 20.28
N ILE A 283 -7.10 -20.61 21.41
CA ILE A 283 -7.40 -20.09 22.75
C ILE A 283 -6.67 -18.78 23.00
N ALA A 284 -5.40 -18.66 22.58
CA ALA A 284 -4.65 -17.43 22.72
C ALA A 284 -5.29 -16.28 21.93
N ALA A 285 -5.76 -16.55 20.71
CA ALA A 285 -6.50 -15.58 19.90
C ALA A 285 -7.81 -15.17 20.59
N TRP A 286 -8.57 -16.13 21.12
CA TRP A 286 -9.83 -15.85 21.82
C TRP A 286 -9.62 -15.05 23.11
N CYS A 287 -8.58 -15.39 23.87
CA CYS A 287 -8.21 -14.66 25.08
C CYS A 287 -7.75 -13.23 24.74
N GLY A 288 -7.04 -13.05 23.62
CA GLY A 288 -6.68 -11.73 23.10
C GLY A 288 -7.90 -10.87 22.77
N GLU A 289 -8.92 -11.44 22.13
CA GLU A 289 -10.19 -10.74 21.85
C GLU A 289 -10.87 -10.26 23.15
N GLN A 290 -10.93 -11.11 24.17
CA GLN A 290 -11.52 -10.76 25.47
C GLN A 290 -10.70 -9.74 26.27
N LEU A 291 -9.37 -9.73 26.12
CA LEU A 291 -8.46 -8.86 26.87
C LEU A 291 -8.34 -7.45 26.26
N TYR A 292 -8.35 -7.35 24.93
CA TYR A 292 -8.08 -6.08 24.23
C TYR A 292 -9.34 -5.42 23.64
N GLY A 293 -10.48 -6.12 23.66
CA GLY A 293 -11.74 -5.66 23.06
C GLY A 293 -11.70 -5.74 21.53
N SER A 294 -12.84 -6.07 20.92
CA SER A 294 -13.00 -6.03 19.47
C SER A 294 -13.06 -4.58 18.99
N HIS A 295 -12.06 -4.13 18.24
CA HIS A 295 -12.20 -2.89 17.47
C HIS A 295 -13.26 -3.12 16.37
N SER A 296 -14.32 -2.31 16.36
CA SER A 296 -15.30 -2.31 15.26
C SER A 296 -14.59 -1.91 13.98
N VAL A 297 -14.28 -2.88 13.13
CA VAL A 297 -13.78 -2.61 11.78
C VAL A 297 -14.92 -1.92 11.04
N ASN A 298 -14.69 -0.69 10.57
CA ASN A 298 -15.66 0.04 9.75
C ASN A 298 -16.12 -0.88 8.60
N GLN A 299 -17.42 -1.17 8.54
CA GLN A 299 -18.00 -2.04 7.53
C GLN A 299 -17.68 -1.49 6.13
N ILE A 300 -16.94 -2.29 5.35
CA ILE A 300 -16.52 -1.92 4.01
C ILE A 300 -17.64 -2.35 3.07
N THR A 301 -18.46 -1.39 2.62
CA THR A 301 -19.48 -1.67 1.60
C THR A 301 -18.84 -2.28 0.35
N LEU A 302 -19.53 -3.21 -0.30
CA LEU A 302 -19.05 -3.92 -1.51
C LEU A 302 -18.56 -2.95 -2.61
N HIS A 303 -19.17 -1.77 -2.69
CA HIS A 303 -18.76 -0.66 -3.54
C HIS A 303 -17.36 -0.10 -3.18
N SER A 304 -17.10 0.13 -1.88
CA SER A 304 -15.81 0.60 -1.39
C SER A 304 -14.70 -0.47 -1.43
N ALA A 305 -15.06 -1.75 -1.40
CA ALA A 305 -14.10 -2.84 -1.63
C ALA A 305 -13.70 -2.91 -3.11
N PHE A 306 -14.64 -2.71 -4.04
CA PHE A 306 -14.36 -2.67 -5.47
C PHE A 306 -13.54 -1.44 -5.85
N SER A 307 -13.80 -0.28 -5.24
CA SER A 307 -12.95 0.90 -5.40
C SER A 307 -11.54 0.67 -4.83
N LYS A 308 -11.42 0.06 -3.65
CA LYS A 308 -10.11 -0.27 -3.05
C LYS A 308 -9.34 -1.35 -3.81
N LEU A 309 -10.03 -2.28 -4.47
CA LEU A 309 -9.38 -3.28 -5.34
C LEU A 309 -8.86 -2.63 -6.63
N ASN A 310 -9.61 -1.65 -7.16
CA ASN A 310 -9.15 -0.78 -8.24
C ASN A 310 -7.95 0.07 -7.79
N ASP A 311 -7.96 0.56 -6.55
CA ASP A 311 -6.84 1.28 -5.92
C ASP A 311 -5.64 0.35 -5.59
N TRP A 312 -5.89 -0.93 -5.30
CA TRP A 312 -4.86 -1.95 -5.05
C TRP A 312 -4.24 -2.46 -6.34
N ALA A 313 -5.00 -2.55 -7.43
CA ALA A 313 -4.45 -2.73 -8.77
C ALA A 313 -3.58 -1.54 -9.17
N ALA A 314 -3.90 -0.34 -8.69
CA ALA A 314 -3.01 0.82 -8.73
C ALA A 314 -1.87 0.76 -7.68
N GLY A 315 -1.84 -0.22 -6.76
CA GLY A 315 -0.90 -0.31 -5.65
C GLY A 315 0.55 -0.67 -6.02
N HIS A 316 0.81 -1.25 -7.20
CA HIS A 316 2.17 -1.32 -7.76
C HIS A 316 2.70 0.05 -8.22
N MET A 317 1.84 1.08 -8.23
CA MET A 317 2.23 2.47 -8.39
C MET A 317 2.77 3.07 -7.09
N LYS A 318 2.48 2.52 -5.89
CA LYS A 318 2.72 3.18 -4.59
C LYS A 318 4.20 3.41 -4.25
N GLU A 319 5.10 2.48 -4.57
CA GLU A 319 6.56 2.71 -4.46
C GLU A 319 7.05 3.74 -5.50
N ARG A 320 6.40 3.82 -6.66
CA ARG A 320 6.57 4.89 -7.65
C ARG A 320 5.92 6.21 -7.21
N MET A 321 4.99 6.16 -6.26
CA MET A 321 4.18 7.29 -5.79
C MET A 321 4.77 7.96 -4.55
N GLU A 322 5.60 7.29 -3.74
CA GLU A 322 6.44 7.99 -2.76
C GLU A 322 7.51 8.86 -3.46
N ALA A 323 7.91 8.49 -4.67
CA ALA A 323 8.69 9.34 -5.57
C ALA A 323 7.85 10.43 -6.28
N MET A 324 6.51 10.30 -6.33
CA MET A 324 5.56 11.33 -6.83
C MET A 324 4.81 12.09 -5.71
N GLY A 325 5.02 11.75 -4.43
CA GLY A 325 4.28 12.27 -3.29
C GLY A 325 4.87 13.56 -2.70
N ARG A 326 6.02 14.00 -3.23
CA ARG A 326 6.47 15.38 -3.14
C ARG A 326 5.82 16.15 -4.28
N GLY A 327 4.84 16.99 -3.96
CA GLY A 327 4.30 17.93 -4.93
C GLY A 327 5.36 18.97 -5.27
N THR A 328 5.45 19.42 -6.50
CA THR A 328 6.28 20.60 -6.80
C THR A 328 5.53 21.85 -6.34
N THR A 329 6.22 22.86 -5.80
CA THR A 329 5.60 24.16 -5.55
C THR A 329 5.07 24.69 -6.89
N GLY A 330 3.86 25.22 -6.89
CA GLY A 330 3.19 25.64 -8.11
C GLY A 330 1.72 25.92 -7.84
N TYR A 331 1.03 26.54 -8.81
CA TYR A 331 -0.38 26.84 -8.68
C TYR A 331 -1.23 25.58 -8.94
N SER A 332 -1.68 24.94 -7.87
CA SER A 332 -2.56 23.76 -7.98
C SER A 332 -4.01 24.18 -8.12
N LEU A 333 -4.75 23.53 -9.03
CA LEU A 333 -6.22 23.59 -9.11
C LEU A 333 -6.91 22.48 -8.30
N SER A 334 -6.14 21.58 -7.67
CA SER A 334 -6.68 20.40 -6.98
C SER A 334 -7.20 20.71 -5.57
N SER A 335 -8.28 20.04 -5.16
CA SER A 335 -8.84 20.09 -3.80
C SER A 335 -8.21 19.02 -2.88
N ALA A 336 -6.90 18.77 -3.03
CA ALA A 336 -6.18 17.77 -2.26
C ALA A 336 -6.05 18.16 -0.77
N GLU A 337 -5.72 17.18 0.09
CA GLU A 337 -5.45 17.46 1.50
C GLU A 337 -4.24 18.39 1.69
N LEU A 338 -4.39 19.35 2.59
CA LEU A 338 -3.33 20.27 2.95
C LEU A 338 -2.28 19.54 3.82
N GLY A 339 -1.01 19.91 3.65
CA GLY A 339 0.09 19.41 4.49
C GLY A 339 1.05 18.43 3.82
N ALA A 340 0.79 18.03 2.58
CA ALA A 340 1.72 17.20 1.81
C ALA A 340 3.08 17.90 1.62
N PRO A 341 4.21 17.17 1.64
CA PRO A 341 5.53 17.75 1.44
C PRO A 341 5.68 18.29 0.02
N LEU A 342 6.44 19.38 -0.10
CA LEU A 342 6.69 20.04 -1.39
C LEU A 342 8.18 20.09 -1.76
N THR A 343 8.45 20.16 -3.06
CA THR A 343 9.77 20.47 -3.64
C THR A 343 9.69 21.79 -4.41
N PRO A 344 10.65 22.72 -4.23
CA PRO A 344 10.66 23.96 -5.01
C PRO A 344 10.66 23.69 -6.51
N GLY A 345 9.68 24.24 -7.22
CA GLY A 345 9.65 24.35 -8.67
C GLY A 345 10.51 25.51 -9.14
N THR A 346 11.06 25.39 -10.34
CA THR A 346 11.91 26.43 -10.95
C THR A 346 11.43 26.86 -12.33
N GLU A 347 10.37 26.23 -12.85
CA GLU A 347 9.85 26.54 -14.16
C GLU A 347 9.23 27.95 -14.16
N PRO A 348 9.46 28.75 -15.21
CA PRO A 348 8.84 30.06 -15.34
C PRO A 348 7.34 29.90 -15.59
N VAL A 349 6.54 30.73 -14.92
CA VAL A 349 5.07 30.75 -15.06
C VAL A 349 4.66 31.94 -15.92
N PHE A 350 5.11 33.14 -15.57
CA PHE A 350 4.87 34.34 -16.35
C PHE A 350 5.91 35.43 -16.06
N THR A 351 6.00 36.39 -16.97
CA THR A 351 6.68 37.66 -16.75
C THR A 351 5.65 38.77 -16.67
N ALA A 352 5.68 39.54 -15.59
CA ALA A 352 4.76 40.65 -15.38
C ALA A 352 5.47 42.00 -15.50
N PHE A 353 4.91 42.89 -16.30
CA PHE A 353 5.34 44.28 -16.43
C PHE A 353 4.47 45.14 -15.54
N SER A 354 5.10 45.78 -14.56
CA SER A 354 4.41 46.63 -13.60
C SER A 354 5.40 47.61 -12.99
N ASP A 355 4.93 48.80 -12.65
CA ASP A 355 5.76 49.84 -12.02
C ASP A 355 6.05 49.55 -10.54
N GLU A 356 5.33 48.60 -9.94
CA GLU A 356 5.47 48.24 -8.53
C GLU A 356 5.70 46.74 -8.35
N ARG A 357 6.45 46.39 -7.31
CA ARG A 357 6.66 45.00 -6.89
C ARG A 357 5.50 44.58 -5.99
N THR A 358 4.61 43.75 -6.50
CA THR A 358 3.37 43.33 -5.82
C THR A 358 3.21 41.82 -5.80
N TYR A 359 2.38 41.29 -4.90
CA TYR A 359 1.88 39.92 -5.01
C TYR A 359 0.97 39.78 -6.24
N TRP A 360 0.90 38.59 -6.81
CA TRP A 360 0.03 38.28 -7.95
C TRP A 360 -1.14 37.42 -7.46
N ARG A 361 -2.22 38.10 -7.07
CA ARG A 361 -3.48 37.51 -6.59
C ARG A 361 -4.12 36.65 -7.68
N GLY A 362 -4.38 35.38 -7.37
CA GLY A 362 -5.10 34.45 -8.24
C GLY A 362 -6.56 34.28 -7.82
N GLU A 363 -6.81 33.43 -6.84
CA GLU A 363 -8.16 33.17 -6.33
C GLU A 363 -8.22 33.19 -4.80
N SER A 364 -9.42 33.47 -4.28
CA SER A 364 -9.71 33.40 -2.84
C SER A 364 -10.68 32.26 -2.54
N LEU A 365 -10.46 31.56 -1.44
CA LEU A 365 -11.26 30.42 -0.98
C LEU A 365 -11.95 30.77 0.34
N ALA A 366 -13.26 30.52 0.39
CA ALA A 366 -14.08 30.87 1.54
C ALA A 366 -14.34 29.69 2.49
N TYR A 367 -14.44 28.46 1.99
CA TYR A 367 -14.89 27.32 2.79
C TYR A 367 -13.75 26.41 3.19
N TYR A 368 -13.66 26.09 4.48
CA TYR A 368 -12.65 25.20 5.07
C TYR A 368 -13.35 24.07 5.82
N ASP A 369 -12.99 22.82 5.54
CA ASP A 369 -13.64 21.63 6.11
C ASP A 369 -12.89 21.00 7.30
N GLY A 370 -11.77 21.61 7.70
CA GLY A 370 -10.87 21.07 8.73
C GLY A 370 -9.60 20.43 8.16
N ARG A 371 -9.53 20.16 6.86
CA ARG A 371 -8.35 19.57 6.20
C ARG A 371 -8.05 20.13 4.82
N ARG A 372 -9.00 20.82 4.20
CA ARG A 372 -9.00 21.30 2.82
C ARG A 372 -9.70 22.64 2.73
N TRP A 373 -9.25 23.47 1.79
CA TRP A 373 -10.05 24.58 1.30
C TRP A 373 -10.93 24.07 0.15
N ILE A 374 -12.23 24.21 0.29
CA ILE A 374 -13.21 23.82 -0.72
C ILE A 374 -13.33 24.97 -1.72
N ARG A 375 -13.09 24.65 -2.98
CA ARG A 375 -13.50 25.50 -4.10
C ARG A 375 -14.98 25.29 -4.28
N GLU A 376 -15.75 26.38 -4.20
CA GLU A 376 -17.14 26.32 -4.65
C GLU A 376 -17.15 25.80 -6.09
N ALA A 377 -18.08 24.88 -6.38
CA ALA A 377 -18.41 24.49 -7.73
C ALA A 377 -19.16 25.66 -8.40
N ASP A 378 -18.47 26.79 -8.52
CA ASP A 378 -19.08 28.01 -9.00
C ASP A 378 -19.33 27.89 -10.49
N SER A 379 -20.58 28.17 -10.85
CA SER A 379 -20.98 28.49 -12.21
C SER A 379 -20.31 29.79 -12.61
N PHE A 380 -19.05 29.72 -13.05
CA PHE A 380 -18.39 30.83 -13.71
C PHE A 380 -19.20 31.21 -14.94
N THR A 381 -19.52 32.49 -15.08
CA THR A 381 -20.24 33.00 -16.24
C THR A 381 -19.29 33.76 -17.16
N PRO A 382 -19.48 33.69 -18.48
CA PRO A 382 -18.74 34.52 -19.43
C PRO A 382 -19.02 36.01 -19.18
N LEU A 383 -17.95 36.78 -18.99
CA LEU A 383 -17.94 38.24 -18.91
C LEU A 383 -17.13 38.80 -20.09
N ASN A 384 -17.78 39.58 -20.93
CA ASN A 384 -17.09 40.29 -22.01
C ASN A 384 -16.11 41.32 -21.44
N LEU A 385 -14.98 41.54 -22.11
CA LEU A 385 -13.97 42.51 -21.66
C LEU A 385 -14.48 43.96 -21.60
N SER A 386 -15.52 44.29 -22.37
CA SER A 386 -16.21 45.60 -22.29
C SER A 386 -17.29 45.66 -21.21
N GLY A 387 -17.58 44.54 -20.55
CA GLY A 387 -18.66 44.38 -19.57
C GLY A 387 -18.23 44.57 -18.12
N PHE A 388 -16.95 44.91 -17.87
CA PHE A 388 -16.54 45.30 -16.53
C PHE A 388 -17.35 46.52 -16.09
N PRO A 389 -17.92 46.51 -14.88
CA PRO A 389 -18.56 47.70 -14.34
C PRO A 389 -17.46 48.76 -14.22
N HIS A 390 -17.44 49.73 -15.14
CA HIS A 390 -16.67 50.95 -14.94
C HIS A 390 -17.13 51.51 -13.60
N SER A 391 -16.25 51.53 -12.61
CA SER A 391 -16.60 52.19 -11.37
C SER A 391 -16.80 53.67 -11.73
N SER A 392 -18.06 54.12 -11.73
CA SER A 392 -18.34 55.55 -11.83
C SER A 392 -17.56 56.22 -10.70
N PRO A 393 -16.84 57.32 -10.95
CA PRO A 393 -16.05 58.03 -9.94
C PRO A 393 -16.88 58.61 -8.78
N GLU A 394 -18.17 58.28 -8.67
CA GLU A 394 -19.13 58.85 -7.71
C GLU A 394 -19.39 58.00 -6.45
N THR A 395 -18.74 56.85 -6.26
CA THR A 395 -18.74 56.22 -4.91
C THR A 395 -17.58 56.77 -4.08
N ASP A 396 -17.62 58.08 -3.87
CA ASP A 396 -16.73 58.85 -3.02
C ASP A 396 -17.10 58.61 -1.55
N SER A 397 -16.70 57.46 -1.01
CA SER A 397 -16.38 57.42 0.41
C SER A 397 -14.96 57.98 0.52
N GLY A 398 -14.83 59.26 0.87
CA GLY A 398 -13.57 60.00 1.02
C GLY A 398 -12.63 59.51 2.13
N LEU A 399 -12.50 58.19 2.26
CA LEU A 399 -11.70 57.45 3.24
C LEU A 399 -10.51 56.71 2.60
N THR A 400 -10.45 56.56 1.27
CA THR A 400 -9.41 55.74 0.61
C THR A 400 -8.81 56.44 -0.61
N GLY A 401 -7.48 56.59 -0.63
CA GLY A 401 -6.74 56.99 -1.83
C GLY A 401 -6.60 55.79 -2.77
N ARG A 402 -7.63 55.49 -3.58
CA ARG A 402 -7.59 54.37 -4.53
C ARG A 402 -6.45 54.56 -5.52
N LYS A 403 -5.44 53.69 -5.43
CA LYS A 403 -4.32 53.64 -6.36
C LYS A 403 -4.57 52.54 -7.38
N THR A 404 -4.67 52.91 -8.65
CA THR A 404 -4.81 51.96 -9.76
C THR A 404 -3.43 51.63 -10.34
N LEU A 405 -3.26 50.38 -10.76
CA LEU A 405 -2.02 49.86 -11.33
C LEU A 405 -2.34 49.09 -12.61
N ARG A 406 -1.73 49.51 -13.72
CA ARG A 406 -1.79 48.82 -15.01
C ARG A 406 -0.69 47.76 -15.06
N GLN A 407 -1.06 46.55 -15.48
CA GLN A 407 -0.17 45.40 -15.44
C GLN A 407 -0.32 44.60 -16.72
N GLN A 408 0.81 44.27 -17.34
CA GLN A 408 0.82 43.37 -18.49
C GLN A 408 1.47 42.05 -18.07
N ILE A 409 0.76 40.95 -18.23
CA ILE A 409 1.23 39.61 -17.87
C ILE A 409 1.44 38.82 -19.15
N LEU A 410 2.67 38.35 -19.35
CA LEU A 410 3.04 37.45 -20.45
C LEU A 410 3.30 36.06 -19.88
N LEU A 411 2.48 35.08 -20.25
CA LEU A 411 2.61 33.70 -19.77
C LEU A 411 3.83 33.05 -20.43
N ALA A 412 4.56 32.23 -19.67
CA ALA A 412 5.71 31.50 -20.17
C ALA A 412 5.32 30.40 -21.18
N ALA A 413 4.11 29.84 -21.01
CA ALA A 413 3.47 28.92 -21.94
C ALA A 413 2.01 29.34 -22.15
N PRO A 414 1.40 29.06 -23.32
CA PRO A 414 0.00 29.35 -23.55
C PRO A 414 -0.90 28.67 -22.51
N SER A 415 -1.88 29.41 -21.98
CA SER A 415 -2.76 28.96 -20.90
C SER A 415 -3.48 27.66 -21.28
N PRO A 416 -3.48 26.64 -20.40
CA PRO A 416 -4.24 25.41 -20.60
C PRO A 416 -5.76 25.59 -20.44
N GLY A 417 -6.23 26.81 -20.13
CA GLY A 417 -7.62 27.08 -19.77
C GLY A 417 -7.87 26.91 -18.26
N GLY A 418 -8.84 27.66 -17.72
CA GLY A 418 -9.26 27.55 -16.32
C GLY A 418 -8.30 28.16 -15.28
N LEU A 419 -7.13 28.66 -15.70
CA LEU A 419 -6.22 29.42 -14.83
C LEU A 419 -6.85 30.75 -14.38
N PRO A 420 -6.63 31.19 -13.14
CA PRO A 420 -7.03 32.52 -12.70
C PRO A 420 -6.31 33.63 -13.48
N VAL A 421 -6.98 34.78 -13.59
CA VAL A 421 -6.36 36.01 -14.04
C VAL A 421 -5.59 36.60 -12.86
N PHE A 422 -4.27 36.57 -12.94
CA PHE A 422 -3.38 37.09 -11.91
C PHE A 422 -3.32 38.62 -11.97
N SER A 423 -3.29 39.29 -10.81
CA SER A 423 -3.19 40.76 -10.73
C SER A 423 -2.65 41.23 -9.38
N ALA A 424 -2.26 42.50 -9.24
CA ALA A 424 -1.77 43.05 -7.96
C ALA A 424 -2.83 43.22 -6.87
N GLY A 425 -4.10 43.19 -7.25
CA GLY A 425 -5.19 43.58 -6.36
C GLY A 425 -6.55 43.16 -6.91
N THR A 426 -7.56 44.00 -6.71
CA THR A 426 -8.89 43.74 -7.28
C THR A 426 -8.92 44.21 -8.73
N ILE A 427 -9.30 43.33 -9.66
CA ILE A 427 -9.39 43.67 -11.08
C ILE A 427 -10.57 44.61 -11.29
N GLU A 428 -10.28 45.80 -11.80
CA GLU A 428 -11.29 46.79 -12.20
C GLU A 428 -11.63 46.66 -13.69
N GLY A 429 -10.66 46.23 -14.51
CA GLY A 429 -10.86 46.00 -15.93
C GLY A 429 -9.75 45.19 -16.58
N MET A 430 -10.05 44.61 -17.74
CA MET A 430 -9.06 43.98 -18.62
C MET A 430 -9.08 44.68 -19.99
N GLU A 431 -7.95 45.28 -20.37
CA GLU A 431 -7.83 46.05 -21.62
C GLU A 431 -7.71 45.14 -22.84
N SER A 432 -6.99 44.03 -22.70
CA SER A 432 -6.73 43.08 -23.79
C SER A 432 -6.30 41.72 -23.26
N GLY A 433 -6.60 40.68 -24.01
CA GLY A 433 -5.97 39.36 -23.91
C GLY A 433 -5.48 38.94 -25.29
N GLU A 434 -4.25 38.46 -25.36
CA GLU A 434 -3.60 37.98 -26.58
C GLU A 434 -3.71 36.46 -26.65
N LEU A 435 -4.08 35.96 -27.82
CA LEU A 435 -4.19 34.54 -28.12
C LEU A 435 -3.02 34.09 -29.02
N GLU A 436 -2.73 32.80 -29.02
CA GLU A 436 -1.62 32.20 -29.77
C GLU A 436 -1.69 32.46 -31.29
N ASP A 437 -2.88 32.60 -31.86
CA ASP A 437 -3.10 32.91 -33.29
C ASP A 437 -3.03 34.42 -33.60
N GLY A 438 -2.73 35.25 -32.60
CA GLY A 438 -2.67 36.71 -32.71
C GLY A 438 -4.03 37.41 -32.63
N SER A 439 -5.13 36.68 -32.43
CA SER A 439 -6.45 37.27 -32.17
C SER A 439 -6.57 37.75 -30.73
N ARG A 440 -7.66 38.49 -30.43
CA ARG A 440 -7.93 39.04 -29.11
C ARG A 440 -8.95 38.21 -28.34
N LEU A 441 -8.70 38.00 -27.06
CA LEU A 441 -9.63 37.36 -26.14
C LEU A 441 -10.96 38.14 -26.09
N GLY A 442 -12.08 37.45 -26.28
CA GLY A 442 -13.40 38.08 -26.28
C GLY A 442 -14.04 38.21 -24.90
N TYR A 443 -13.83 37.22 -24.04
CA TYR A 443 -14.43 37.12 -22.71
C TYR A 443 -13.50 36.44 -21.72
N ILE A 444 -13.76 36.66 -20.44
CA ILE A 444 -13.20 35.93 -19.31
C ILE A 444 -14.33 35.30 -18.52
N LEU A 445 -13.98 34.43 -17.59
CA LEU A 445 -14.92 33.80 -16.68
C LEU A 445 -14.92 34.55 -15.35
N VAL A 446 -16.08 34.92 -14.84
CA VAL A 446 -16.23 35.59 -13.53
C VAL A 446 -17.10 34.74 -12.60
N ASN A 447 -16.76 34.72 -11.31
CA ASN A 447 -17.62 34.12 -10.30
C ASN A 447 -18.83 35.03 -9.97
N LYS A 448 -19.79 34.50 -9.20
CA LYS A 448 -21.02 35.22 -8.86
C LYS A 448 -20.75 36.51 -8.06
N GLU A 449 -19.69 36.51 -7.25
CA GLU A 449 -19.28 37.62 -6.39
C GLU A 449 -18.50 38.71 -7.13
N GLY A 450 -18.01 38.43 -8.34
CA GLY A 450 -17.25 39.40 -9.13
C GLY A 450 -15.82 39.66 -8.63
N ASP A 451 -15.25 38.75 -7.85
CA ASP A 451 -13.94 38.93 -7.20
C ASP A 451 -12.86 37.92 -7.64
N SER A 452 -13.26 36.92 -8.42
CA SER A 452 -12.39 35.86 -8.94
C SER A 452 -12.64 35.68 -10.43
N PHE A 453 -11.57 35.84 -11.20
CA PHE A 453 -11.62 35.81 -12.66
C PHE A 453 -10.76 34.67 -13.20
N ARG A 454 -11.21 33.98 -14.24
CA ARG A 454 -10.49 32.88 -14.89
C ARG A 454 -10.42 33.07 -16.40
N LEU A 455 -9.33 32.58 -16.96
CA LEU A 455 -9.17 32.45 -18.41
C LEU A 455 -10.05 31.30 -18.91
N PRO A 456 -10.75 31.46 -20.04
CA PRO A 456 -11.63 30.41 -20.57
C PRO A 456 -10.85 29.16 -20.99
N ASP A 457 -11.50 28.00 -20.86
CA ASP A 457 -11.00 26.71 -21.35
C ASP A 457 -11.63 26.44 -22.73
N GLU A 458 -10.94 26.86 -23.79
CA GLU A 458 -11.40 26.59 -25.14
C GLU A 458 -10.65 25.38 -25.70
N ALA A 459 -11.29 24.21 -25.67
CA ALA A 459 -10.78 22.93 -26.16
C ALA A 459 -10.51 22.88 -27.70
N GLY A 460 -10.39 24.03 -28.37
CA GLY A 460 -10.17 24.15 -29.81
C GLY A 460 -9.85 25.54 -30.35
N SER A 461 -9.79 26.59 -29.50
CA SER A 461 -9.38 27.94 -29.91
C SER A 461 -7.95 28.22 -29.46
N ALA A 462 -7.33 29.24 -30.06
CA ALA A 462 -6.00 29.70 -29.68
C ALA A 462 -5.92 29.96 -28.16
N ARG A 463 -4.81 29.57 -27.54
CA ARG A 463 -4.64 29.68 -26.09
C ARG A 463 -4.17 31.09 -25.72
N VAL A 464 -4.58 31.57 -24.55
CA VAL A 464 -4.14 32.88 -24.05
C VAL A 464 -2.64 32.84 -23.79
N THR A 465 -1.89 33.76 -24.37
CA THR A 465 -0.42 33.90 -24.19
C THR A 465 -0.07 35.08 -23.29
N GLY A 466 -0.94 36.07 -23.20
CA GLY A 466 -0.76 37.22 -22.32
C GLY A 466 -2.02 38.06 -22.19
N TYR A 467 -2.03 38.97 -21.23
CA TYR A 467 -3.15 39.89 -21.02
C TYR A 467 -2.71 41.15 -20.28
N THR A 468 -3.51 42.21 -20.42
CA THR A 468 -3.30 43.47 -19.71
C THR A 468 -4.52 43.78 -18.84
N VAL A 469 -4.28 43.95 -17.54
CA VAL A 469 -5.31 44.26 -16.55
C VAL A 469 -5.03 45.59 -15.85
N LEU A 470 -6.12 46.24 -15.44
CA LEU A 470 -6.12 47.36 -14.51
C LEU A 470 -6.63 46.85 -13.17
N SER A 471 -5.82 47.03 -12.13
CA SER A 471 -6.17 46.60 -10.77
C SER A 471 -6.14 47.77 -9.80
N VAL A 472 -7.02 47.72 -8.81
CA VAL A 472 -7.02 48.63 -7.66
C VAL A 472 -6.22 47.96 -6.55
N LEU A 473 -5.20 48.66 -6.06
CA LEU A 473 -4.40 48.19 -4.93
C LEU A 473 -5.22 48.33 -3.62
N PRO A 474 -5.09 47.37 -2.70
CA PRO A 474 -5.75 47.44 -1.40
C PRO A 474 -5.20 48.60 -0.58
N GLU A 475 -6.01 49.11 0.35
CA GLU A 475 -5.60 50.14 1.31
C GLU A 475 -4.43 49.62 2.18
N SER A 476 -3.40 50.45 2.32
CA SER A 476 -2.18 50.11 3.05
C SER A 476 -1.94 51.00 4.27
N ASP A 477 -2.64 52.13 4.39
CA ASP A 477 -2.49 53.03 5.53
C ASP A 477 -3.06 52.41 6.82
N HIS A 478 -2.16 52.03 7.72
CA HIS A 478 -2.51 51.43 9.01
C HIS A 478 -3.35 52.36 9.89
N ALA A 479 -3.22 53.69 9.78
CA ALA A 479 -4.03 54.62 10.54
C ALA A 479 -5.49 54.60 10.08
N VAL A 480 -5.73 54.47 8.76
CA VAL A 480 -7.08 54.29 8.21
C VAL A 480 -7.68 52.97 8.71
N LEU A 481 -6.93 51.88 8.61
CA LEU A 481 -7.39 50.54 8.99
C LEU A 481 -7.71 50.39 10.48
N ARG A 482 -6.93 51.03 11.36
CA ARG A 482 -7.21 51.05 12.82
C ARG A 482 -8.49 51.79 13.19
N ASN A 483 -8.88 52.78 12.38
CA ASN A 483 -10.04 53.62 12.65
C ASN A 483 -11.35 53.07 12.07
N VAL A 484 -11.34 51.90 11.41
CA VAL A 484 -12.55 51.25 10.90
C VAL A 484 -13.36 50.65 12.05
N GLN A 485 -14.52 51.25 12.35
CA GLN A 485 -15.42 50.82 13.44
C GLN A 485 -16.85 50.48 12.96
N ARG A 486 -17.04 50.19 11.67
CA ARG A 486 -18.35 49.81 11.13
C ARG A 486 -18.62 48.31 11.32
N ALA A 487 -19.90 47.94 11.37
CA ALA A 487 -20.34 46.55 11.39
C ALA A 487 -20.11 45.88 10.03
N ASP A 488 -19.85 44.57 10.05
CA ASP A 488 -19.73 43.76 8.83
C ASP A 488 -21.10 43.51 8.20
N PRO A 489 -21.23 43.63 6.86
CA PRO A 489 -22.44 43.21 6.16
C PRO A 489 -22.75 41.73 6.38
N GLU A 490 -24.04 41.37 6.45
CA GLU A 490 -24.47 39.98 6.73
C GLU A 490 -23.97 38.97 5.70
N GLU A 491 -23.89 39.38 4.43
CA GLU A 491 -23.33 38.57 3.33
C GLU A 491 -21.86 38.22 3.58
N ILE A 492 -21.09 39.14 4.17
CA ILE A 492 -19.69 38.91 4.51
C ILE A 492 -19.58 38.02 5.75
N ARG A 493 -20.39 38.29 6.78
CA ARG A 493 -20.39 37.51 8.03
C ARG A 493 -20.73 36.05 7.77
N SER A 494 -21.86 35.79 7.12
CA SER A 494 -22.37 34.43 6.88
C SER A 494 -21.40 33.55 6.10
N LYS A 495 -20.65 34.10 5.13
CA LYS A 495 -19.70 33.36 4.30
C LYS A 495 -18.28 33.29 4.89
N TYR A 496 -17.78 34.40 5.43
CA TYR A 496 -16.35 34.53 5.77
C TYR A 496 -16.05 34.42 7.27
N LEU A 497 -17.04 34.07 8.08
CA LEU A 497 -16.86 33.60 9.47
C LEU A 497 -17.12 32.10 9.63
N GLU A 498 -17.58 31.42 8.57
CA GLU A 498 -17.89 29.99 8.64
C GLU A 498 -16.65 29.16 8.97
N LEU A 499 -16.81 28.25 9.94
CA LEU A 499 -15.83 27.26 10.37
C LEU A 499 -16.54 25.93 10.66
N PRO A 500 -15.85 24.78 10.52
CA PRO A 500 -16.42 23.47 10.86
C PRO A 500 -16.90 23.38 12.31
N SER A 501 -18.04 22.74 12.53
CA SER A 501 -18.61 22.55 13.88
C SER A 501 -17.75 21.66 14.79
N GLN A 502 -16.89 20.82 14.23
CA GLN A 502 -16.00 19.91 14.96
C GLN A 502 -14.60 20.51 15.20
N MET A 503 -14.43 21.82 15.06
CA MET A 503 -13.13 22.48 15.24
C MET A 503 -12.63 22.35 16.69
N PRO A 504 -11.35 21.96 16.91
CA PRO A 504 -10.82 21.77 18.26
C PRO A 504 -10.83 23.06 19.10
N ALA A 505 -11.42 23.00 20.30
CA ALA A 505 -11.58 24.15 21.19
C ALA A 505 -10.28 24.90 21.55
N ARG A 506 -9.12 24.23 21.47
CA ARG A 506 -7.81 24.85 21.72
C ARG A 506 -7.42 25.89 20.65
N VAL A 507 -7.89 25.74 19.41
CA VAL A 507 -7.67 26.75 18.35
C VAL A 507 -8.47 28.02 18.65
N ALA A 508 -9.74 27.89 19.04
CA ALA A 508 -10.57 29.03 19.46
C ALA A 508 -9.99 29.73 20.70
N SER A 509 -9.48 28.96 21.67
CA SER A 509 -8.86 29.50 22.88
C SER A 509 -7.62 30.32 22.56
N LEU A 510 -6.77 29.84 21.65
CA LEU A 510 -5.60 30.57 21.18
C LEU A 510 -6.00 31.87 20.43
N ALA A 511 -7.02 31.80 19.57
CA ALA A 511 -7.53 32.99 18.87
C ALA A 511 -7.99 34.07 19.86
N ALA A 512 -8.74 33.69 20.90
CA ALA A 512 -9.18 34.61 21.94
C ALA A 512 -8.00 35.21 22.73
N GLU A 513 -6.99 34.40 23.07
CA GLU A 513 -5.77 34.85 23.76
C GLU A 513 -5.00 35.89 22.94
N LEU A 514 -4.74 35.60 21.66
CA LEU A 514 -3.95 36.47 20.77
C LEU A 514 -4.64 37.81 20.50
N THR A 515 -5.98 37.84 20.50
CA THR A 515 -6.76 39.02 20.15
C THR A 515 -7.24 39.81 21.37
N ALA A 516 -7.09 39.29 22.60
CA ALA A 516 -7.62 39.90 23.82
C ALA A 516 -7.11 41.32 24.10
N ALA A 517 -5.85 41.62 23.74
CA ALA A 517 -5.22 42.92 23.97
C ALA A 517 -5.34 43.89 22.78
N ALA A 518 -5.97 43.47 21.68
CA ALA A 518 -6.06 44.27 20.47
C ALA A 518 -7.07 45.42 20.62
N GLY A 519 -6.62 46.65 20.36
CA GLY A 519 -7.47 47.84 20.38
C GLY A 519 -8.31 48.04 19.12
N SER A 520 -8.01 47.30 18.05
CA SER A 520 -8.70 47.37 16.76
C SER A 520 -8.62 46.03 16.02
N ARG A 521 -9.47 45.85 14.99
CA ARG A 521 -9.39 44.70 14.07
C ARG A 521 -8.02 44.57 13.41
N TYR A 522 -7.44 45.70 13.02
CA TYR A 522 -6.10 45.73 12.44
C TYR A 522 -5.06 45.21 13.43
N ASP A 523 -5.12 45.66 14.69
CA ASP A 523 -4.17 45.21 15.71
C ASP A 523 -4.37 43.72 16.06
N ALA A 524 -5.60 43.20 16.00
CA ALA A 524 -5.89 41.78 16.16
C ALA A 524 -5.29 40.93 15.02
N ALA A 525 -5.46 41.39 13.77
CA ALA A 525 -4.86 40.74 12.61
C ALA A 525 -3.32 40.75 12.67
N VAL A 526 -2.73 41.87 13.09
CA VAL A 526 -1.29 42.00 13.33
C VAL A 526 -0.82 41.07 14.44
N ALA A 527 -1.53 40.97 15.57
CA ALA A 527 -1.15 40.10 16.68
C ALA A 527 -1.12 38.62 16.27
N VAL A 528 -2.13 38.16 15.52
CA VAL A 528 -2.16 36.78 14.99
C VAL A 528 -1.03 36.55 13.99
N ARG A 529 -0.81 37.48 13.05
CA ARG A 529 0.28 37.41 12.07
C ARG A 529 1.65 37.29 12.77
N ASP A 530 1.93 38.20 13.70
CA ASP A 530 3.24 38.29 14.36
C ASP A 530 3.49 37.08 15.26
N TYR A 531 2.45 36.57 15.92
CA TYR A 531 2.53 35.30 16.65
C TYR A 531 2.95 34.15 15.74
N LEU A 532 2.27 33.97 14.61
CA LEU A 532 2.58 32.89 13.66
C LEU A 532 4.00 33.02 13.09
N GLN A 533 4.41 34.23 12.69
CA GLN A 533 5.75 34.49 12.15
C GLN A 533 6.88 34.22 13.16
N SER A 534 6.65 34.50 14.43
CA SER A 534 7.66 34.37 15.49
C SER A 534 7.73 32.99 16.12
N HIS A 535 6.63 32.23 16.14
CA HIS A 535 6.55 30.96 16.88
C HIS A 535 6.82 29.71 16.04
N TYR A 536 6.67 29.78 14.70
CA TYR A 536 6.78 28.60 13.85
C TYR A 536 7.77 28.80 12.68
N PRO A 537 8.74 27.89 12.48
CA PRO A 537 9.66 27.94 11.34
C PRO A 537 8.99 27.52 10.03
N TYR A 538 9.49 28.09 8.93
CA TYR A 538 9.10 27.72 7.57
C TYR A 538 9.84 26.45 7.09
N THR A 539 9.12 25.49 6.50
CA THR A 539 9.68 24.29 5.86
C THR A 539 8.73 23.71 4.80
N LEU A 540 9.30 23.19 3.70
CA LEU A 540 8.57 22.42 2.69
C LEU A 540 8.52 20.91 3.00
N ASP A 541 9.35 20.45 3.95
CA ASP A 541 9.36 19.06 4.43
C ASP A 541 8.31 18.88 5.53
N THR A 542 7.06 18.74 5.11
CA THR A 542 5.88 18.55 5.98
C THR A 542 5.29 17.16 5.83
N LYS A 543 4.28 16.85 6.66
CA LYS A 543 3.54 15.59 6.61
C LYS A 543 2.06 15.90 6.65
N LEU A 544 1.28 15.07 5.98
CA LEU A 544 -0.17 15.12 6.12
C LEU A 544 -0.56 14.89 7.59
N PRO A 545 -1.50 15.69 8.13
CA PRO A 545 -1.98 15.49 9.48
C PRO A 545 -2.63 14.10 9.62
N PRO A 546 -2.52 13.42 10.78
CA PRO A 546 -3.11 12.10 11.00
C PRO A 546 -4.59 12.03 10.60
N SER A 547 -5.06 10.88 10.13
CA SER A 547 -6.46 10.71 9.74
C SER A 547 -7.41 11.07 10.89
N GLY A 548 -8.37 11.96 10.62
CA GLY A 548 -9.34 12.45 11.60
C GLY A 548 -8.89 13.65 12.44
N SER A 549 -7.67 14.17 12.25
CA SER A 549 -7.22 15.43 12.89
C SER A 549 -7.49 16.65 12.00
N ASP A 550 -7.68 17.81 12.62
CA ASP A 550 -7.76 19.10 11.93
C ASP A 550 -6.35 19.61 11.55
N PHE A 551 -6.23 20.18 10.35
CA PHE A 551 -4.96 20.63 9.79
C PHE A 551 -4.34 21.82 10.56
N VAL A 552 -5.15 22.79 10.96
CA VAL A 552 -4.70 23.95 11.73
C VAL A 552 -4.28 23.54 13.13
N ASP A 553 -5.04 22.64 13.74
CA ASP A 553 -4.79 22.08 15.06
C ASP A 553 -3.47 21.27 15.13
N ASP A 554 -3.19 20.46 14.10
CA ASP A 554 -1.92 19.75 13.97
C ASP A 554 -0.76 20.74 13.78
N PHE A 555 -0.90 21.72 12.88
CA PHE A 555 0.13 22.72 12.63
C PHE A 555 0.48 23.52 13.90
N LEU A 556 -0.51 24.09 14.59
CA LEU A 556 -0.29 24.98 15.74
C LEU A 556 0.30 24.25 16.95
N PHE A 557 -0.09 22.99 17.18
CA PHE A 557 0.18 22.34 18.47
C PHE A 557 1.06 21.09 18.38
N GLN A 558 1.10 20.41 17.23
CA GLN A 558 1.84 19.16 17.05
C GLN A 558 3.05 19.35 16.13
N ALA A 559 2.82 19.67 14.85
CA ALA A 559 3.87 19.81 13.85
C ALA A 559 4.75 21.04 14.10
N LYS A 560 4.12 22.18 14.45
CA LYS A 560 4.77 23.47 14.77
C LYS A 560 5.75 23.96 13.71
N ARG A 561 5.55 23.61 12.45
CA ARG A 561 6.34 24.03 11.29
C ARG A 561 5.54 23.73 10.02
N GLY A 562 5.74 24.54 8.98
CA GLY A 562 5.01 24.37 7.72
C GLY A 562 5.45 25.37 6.66
N TYR A 563 4.76 25.41 5.55
CA TYR A 563 4.96 26.40 4.49
C TYR A 563 3.75 27.35 4.40
N CYS A 564 3.75 28.29 3.44
CA CYS A 564 2.79 29.40 3.34
C CYS A 564 1.31 28.99 3.54
N VAL A 565 0.89 27.83 2.99
CA VAL A 565 -0.47 27.30 3.17
C VAL A 565 -0.81 27.02 4.64
N HIS A 566 0.13 26.51 5.44
CA HIS A 566 -0.07 26.26 6.87
C HIS A 566 -0.30 27.58 7.61
N PHE A 567 0.58 28.56 7.36
CA PHE A 567 0.49 29.88 7.99
C PHE A 567 -0.78 30.62 7.60
N ALA A 568 -1.09 30.70 6.31
CA ALA A 568 -2.28 31.38 5.79
C ALA A 568 -3.59 30.73 6.26
N THR A 569 -3.65 29.40 6.27
CA THR A 569 -4.84 28.68 6.77
C THR A 569 -5.00 28.90 8.26
N ALA A 570 -3.92 28.78 9.05
CA ALA A 570 -3.96 29.00 10.49
C ALA A 570 -4.39 30.42 10.85
N MET A 571 -3.82 31.45 10.19
CA MET A 571 -4.23 32.84 10.40
C MET A 571 -5.70 33.04 10.04
N THR A 572 -6.18 32.50 8.92
CA THR A 572 -7.58 32.63 8.51
C THR A 572 -8.52 32.02 9.57
N VAL A 573 -8.21 30.80 10.04
CA VAL A 573 -9.04 30.10 11.04
C VAL A 573 -9.00 30.78 12.40
N LEU A 574 -7.82 31.27 12.84
CA LEU A 574 -7.69 32.01 14.09
C LEU A 574 -8.50 33.33 14.04
N LEU A 575 -8.45 34.07 12.94
CA LEU A 575 -9.22 35.32 12.80
C LEU A 575 -10.73 35.07 12.76
N ARG A 576 -11.19 34.06 12.01
CA ARG A 576 -12.61 33.67 12.00
C ARG A 576 -13.11 33.23 13.38
N SER A 577 -12.26 32.51 14.13
CA SER A 577 -12.56 32.10 15.50
C SER A 577 -12.69 33.29 16.47
N ALA A 578 -12.15 34.45 16.09
CA ALA A 578 -12.25 35.72 16.82
C ALA A 578 -13.30 36.69 16.24
N ASP A 579 -14.27 36.19 15.45
CA ASP A 579 -15.33 36.98 14.79
C ASP A 579 -14.80 38.05 13.80
N ILE A 580 -13.63 37.80 13.18
CA ILE A 580 -13.05 38.67 12.16
C ILE A 580 -13.16 38.00 10.78
N PRO A 581 -13.96 38.56 9.83
CA PRO A 581 -14.11 37.95 8.51
C PRO A 581 -12.78 37.95 7.74
N ALA A 582 -12.36 36.75 7.35
CA ALA A 582 -11.09 36.51 6.67
C ALA A 582 -11.25 35.46 5.57
N ARG A 583 -10.42 35.53 4.53
CA ARG A 583 -10.39 34.53 3.46
C ARG A 583 -8.97 34.12 3.10
N PHE A 584 -8.84 32.86 2.72
CA PHE A 584 -7.59 32.32 2.22
C PHE A 584 -7.38 32.76 0.77
N VAL A 585 -6.18 33.18 0.42
CA VAL A 585 -5.84 33.62 -0.94
C VAL A 585 -4.61 32.88 -1.42
N GLN A 586 -4.64 32.47 -2.68
CA GLN A 586 -3.50 31.85 -3.34
C GLN A 586 -3.17 32.55 -4.65
N GLY A 587 -1.89 32.54 -4.99
CA GLY A 587 -1.35 33.24 -6.13
C GLY A 587 0.16 33.03 -6.21
N TYR A 588 0.86 34.09 -6.59
CA TYR A 588 2.31 34.11 -6.59
C TYR A 588 2.84 35.29 -5.76
N GLY A 589 3.99 35.09 -5.14
CA GLY A 589 4.81 36.16 -4.60
C GLY A 589 5.35 37.07 -5.71
N PRO A 590 6.03 38.17 -5.36
CA PRO A 590 6.35 39.21 -6.33
C PRO A 590 7.33 38.83 -7.46
N GLY A 591 7.97 37.67 -7.36
CA GLY A 591 9.00 37.22 -8.29
C GLY A 591 10.29 38.04 -8.19
N GLU A 592 11.19 37.76 -9.14
CA GLU A 592 12.50 38.40 -9.25
C GLU A 592 12.47 39.55 -10.26
N LEU A 593 13.04 40.70 -9.89
CA LEU A 593 13.18 41.84 -10.80
C LEU A 593 14.21 41.51 -11.88
N VAL A 594 13.79 41.50 -13.14
CA VAL A 594 14.69 41.28 -14.28
C VAL A 594 15.32 42.61 -14.66
N THR A 595 16.61 42.76 -14.37
CA THR A 595 17.35 43.99 -14.68
C THR A 595 17.65 44.06 -16.19
N GLY A 596 17.33 45.17 -16.85
CA GLY A 596 17.60 45.38 -18.28
C GLY A 596 17.00 46.69 -18.81
N PRO A 597 17.28 47.06 -20.07
CA PRO A 597 16.66 48.22 -20.70
C PRO A 597 15.17 47.97 -20.96
N GLY A 598 14.32 48.94 -20.61
CA GLY A 598 12.87 48.87 -20.81
C GLY A 598 12.05 49.06 -19.52
N PRO A 599 10.73 48.83 -19.57
CA PRO A 599 9.87 48.88 -18.38
C PRO A 599 10.25 47.81 -17.35
N GLN A 600 9.97 48.09 -16.08
CA GLN A 600 10.19 47.12 -15.00
C GLN A 600 9.40 45.84 -15.27
N ARG A 601 10.08 44.70 -15.09
CA ARG A 601 9.47 43.38 -15.31
C ARG A 601 9.94 42.40 -14.25
N TYR A 602 9.01 41.56 -13.81
CA TYR A 602 9.18 40.58 -12.75
C TYR A 602 9.02 39.19 -13.34
N ALA A 603 10.06 38.36 -13.22
CA ALA A 603 10.00 36.95 -13.59
C ALA A 603 9.40 36.16 -12.41
N VAL A 604 8.31 35.44 -12.68
CA VAL A 604 7.60 34.63 -11.69
C VAL A 604 7.74 33.16 -12.07
N THR A 605 8.16 32.36 -11.10
CA THR A 605 8.39 30.93 -11.24
C THR A 605 7.41 30.12 -10.40
N GLU A 606 7.37 28.81 -10.62
CA GLU A 606 6.66 27.85 -9.79
C GLU A 606 7.08 27.91 -8.31
N GLY A 607 8.32 28.28 -8.03
CA GLY A 607 8.88 28.50 -6.69
C GLY A 607 8.27 29.68 -5.97
N ASP A 608 7.72 30.65 -6.71
CA ASP A 608 7.07 31.84 -6.16
C ASP A 608 5.60 31.60 -5.78
N ALA A 609 5.05 30.39 -5.99
CA ALA A 609 3.68 30.07 -5.59
C ALA A 609 3.48 30.33 -4.08
N HIS A 610 2.49 31.16 -3.75
CA HIS A 610 2.33 31.66 -2.40
C HIS A 610 0.87 31.74 -1.96
N ALA A 611 0.66 31.65 -0.65
CA ALA A 611 -0.64 31.79 -0.02
C ALA A 611 -0.58 32.80 1.12
N TRP A 612 -1.61 33.63 1.23
CA TRP A 612 -1.76 34.65 2.26
C TRP A 612 -3.23 34.79 2.70
N VAL A 613 -3.51 35.74 3.58
CA VAL A 613 -4.86 35.99 4.11
C VAL A 613 -5.33 37.35 3.66
N GLU A 614 -6.59 37.49 3.28
CA GLU A 614 -7.24 38.79 3.18
C GLU A 614 -8.27 38.94 4.30
N VAL A 615 -8.20 40.07 5.00
CA VAL A 615 -9.09 40.45 6.10
C VAL A 615 -10.04 41.53 5.62
N TYR A 616 -11.33 41.37 5.89
CA TYR A 616 -12.32 42.36 5.50
C TYR A 616 -12.31 43.55 6.46
N PHE A 617 -12.36 44.76 5.93
CA PHE A 617 -12.54 46.01 6.67
C PHE A 617 -13.77 46.76 6.13
N PRO A 618 -14.86 46.87 6.90
CA PRO A 618 -16.10 47.49 6.42
C PRO A 618 -15.90 48.91 5.90
N GLY A 619 -16.29 49.14 4.65
CA GLY A 619 -16.10 50.43 3.97
C GLY A 619 -14.72 50.65 3.34
N VAL A 620 -13.75 49.77 3.58
CA VAL A 620 -12.43 49.77 2.92
C VAL A 620 -12.32 48.60 1.93
N GLY A 621 -12.82 47.42 2.31
CA GLY A 621 -12.78 46.20 1.51
C GLY A 621 -11.79 45.17 2.06
N TRP A 622 -11.29 44.31 1.19
CA TRP A 622 -10.35 43.24 1.55
C TRP A 622 -8.91 43.75 1.58
N VAL A 623 -8.21 43.48 2.69
CA VAL A 623 -6.83 43.92 2.92
C VAL A 623 -5.93 42.70 3.16
N PRO A 624 -4.81 42.54 2.44
CA PRO A 624 -3.94 41.37 2.57
C PRO A 624 -3.05 41.42 3.82
N PHE A 625 -2.78 40.25 4.38
CA PHE A 625 -1.86 39.99 5.49
C PHE A 625 -1.09 38.69 5.20
N ASP A 626 0.23 38.71 5.36
CA ASP A 626 1.08 37.53 5.16
C ASP A 626 1.64 37.02 6.50
N PRO A 627 1.13 35.89 7.03
CA PRO A 627 1.64 35.27 8.26
C PRO A 627 2.93 34.47 8.08
N THR A 628 3.50 34.40 6.88
CA THR A 628 4.67 33.58 6.58
C THR A 628 5.97 34.27 7.06
N PRO A 629 6.84 33.59 7.83
CA PRO A 629 8.12 34.15 8.24
C PRO A 629 8.98 34.57 7.05
N GLY A 630 9.56 35.78 7.10
CA GLY A 630 10.41 36.32 6.03
C GLY A 630 9.68 36.81 4.78
N GLY A 631 8.34 36.76 4.75
CA GLY A 631 7.55 37.37 3.68
C GLY A 631 7.72 38.89 3.66
N ALA A 632 7.79 39.47 2.45
CA ALA A 632 7.64 40.91 2.29
C ALA A 632 6.19 41.25 2.65
N GLY A 633 5.94 42.06 3.68
CA GLY A 633 4.58 42.39 4.11
C GLY A 633 3.70 42.72 2.91
N ALA A 634 2.64 41.93 2.68
CA ALA A 634 1.70 42.14 1.60
C ALA A 634 1.00 43.48 1.85
N GLY A 635 1.51 44.55 1.23
CA GLY A 635 1.06 45.94 1.45
C GLY A 635 2.18 46.94 1.72
N THR A 636 3.42 46.52 1.95
CA THR A 636 4.56 47.46 2.11
C THR A 636 5.62 47.19 1.06
N ALA A 637 5.76 48.10 0.09
CA ALA A 637 7.00 48.29 -0.64
C ALA A 637 8.06 48.80 0.35
N GLN A 638 8.67 47.91 1.12
CA GLN A 638 9.89 48.19 1.87
C GLN A 638 11.11 47.69 1.08
N PRO A 639 12.20 48.47 0.99
CA PRO A 639 13.40 48.08 0.26
C PRO A 639 14.06 46.87 0.92
N ALA A 640 14.44 45.90 0.09
CA ALA A 640 15.08 44.65 0.50
C ALA A 640 16.35 44.91 1.32
N VAL A 641 16.39 44.39 2.55
CA VAL A 641 17.65 44.15 3.26
C VAL A 641 18.18 42.79 2.77
N PRO A 642 19.46 42.66 2.39
CA PRO A 642 19.98 41.41 1.84
C PRO A 642 19.87 40.27 2.86
N ALA A 643 19.39 39.11 2.39
CA ALA A 643 19.43 37.86 3.14
C ALA A 643 20.89 37.39 3.30
N ALA A 644 21.57 37.94 4.30
CA ALA A 644 22.82 37.40 4.82
C ALA A 644 22.89 37.67 6.32
N SER A 645 23.28 36.65 7.07
CA SER A 645 23.59 36.66 8.51
C SER A 645 22.41 36.58 9.46
N LEU A 646 21.96 35.36 9.76
CA LEU A 646 21.68 34.93 11.14
C LEU A 646 21.96 33.43 11.28
N ALA A 647 23.25 33.09 11.32
CA ALA A 647 23.70 31.93 12.08
C ALA A 647 24.10 32.40 13.49
N PRO A 648 23.76 31.65 14.55
CA PRO A 648 24.61 31.61 15.72
C PRO A 648 25.51 30.38 15.64
N ALA A 649 26.81 30.64 15.67
CA ALA A 649 27.85 29.66 15.97
C ALA A 649 27.91 29.41 17.49
N GLY A 650 28.27 28.17 17.86
CA GLY A 650 28.58 27.73 19.21
C GLY A 650 27.42 26.96 19.85
N SER A 651 27.52 25.70 20.26
CA SER A 651 28.68 24.92 20.68
C SER A 651 28.36 23.44 20.52
N GLY A 652 29.25 22.68 19.88
CA GLY A 652 29.18 21.22 19.92
C GLY A 652 29.43 20.72 21.33
N LEU A 653 28.66 19.71 21.75
CA LEU A 653 29.04 18.68 22.71
C LEU A 653 27.99 17.55 22.66
N SER A 654 28.48 16.34 22.40
CA SER A 654 27.94 15.04 22.80
C SER A 654 26.58 14.58 22.24
N ALA A 655 26.65 13.91 21.08
CA ALA A 655 25.84 12.72 20.86
C ALA A 655 26.28 11.63 21.86
N ALA A 656 25.29 10.93 22.44
CA ALA A 656 25.39 9.90 23.49
C ALA A 656 25.38 10.42 24.93
N GLN A 657 24.19 10.43 25.54
CA GLN A 657 23.86 9.93 26.89
C GLN A 657 22.43 10.38 27.26
N HIS A 658 21.65 9.48 27.87
CA HIS A 658 20.24 9.60 28.31
C HIS A 658 19.18 9.03 27.35
N ALA A 659 19.33 7.75 27.04
CA ALA A 659 18.22 6.82 27.25
C ALA A 659 18.23 6.49 28.75
N GLU A 660 17.26 7.01 29.52
CA GLU A 660 16.68 6.43 30.74
C GLU A 660 15.65 7.44 31.29
N SER A 661 14.59 6.95 31.94
CA SER A 661 13.53 7.67 32.68
C SER A 661 12.30 8.17 31.91
N LEU A 662 11.42 7.23 31.56
CA LEU A 662 9.99 7.40 31.85
C LEU A 662 9.75 7.01 33.32
N PRO A 663 8.95 7.76 34.09
CA PRO A 663 8.11 7.17 35.12
C PRO A 663 6.65 7.24 34.65
N ALA A 664 6.13 6.09 34.19
CA ALA A 664 4.70 5.85 34.18
C ALA A 664 4.24 5.65 35.64
N GLN A 665 3.25 6.42 36.11
CA GLN A 665 2.53 6.07 37.32
C GLN A 665 1.40 5.05 37.03
N PRO A 666 1.21 4.01 37.87
CA PRO A 666 0.24 2.94 37.63
C PRO A 666 -1.04 2.95 38.52
N LEU A 667 -2.17 2.54 37.89
CA LEU A 667 -3.28 1.64 38.35
C LEU A 667 -4.46 2.18 39.21
N PRO A 668 -5.71 1.64 39.00
CA PRO A 668 -6.14 0.31 39.49
C PRO A 668 -6.76 -0.58 38.38
N GLY A 669 -6.61 -1.91 38.32
CA GLY A 669 -6.31 -2.89 39.37
C GLY A 669 -5.18 -3.88 39.05
N GLY A 670 -4.60 -4.42 40.12
CA GLY A 670 -3.26 -4.99 40.19
C GLY A 670 -3.06 -6.44 39.70
N PRO A 671 -1.95 -7.10 40.12
CA PRO A 671 -0.84 -7.37 39.21
C PRO A 671 -0.73 -8.84 38.80
N VAL A 672 -0.32 -9.09 37.55
CA VAL A 672 0.40 -10.32 37.21
C VAL A 672 1.88 -10.05 37.52
N PRO A 673 2.57 -10.89 38.32
CA PRO A 673 3.89 -10.56 38.84
C PRO A 673 4.97 -10.51 37.74
N ALA A 674 6.00 -9.71 38.00
CA ALA A 674 7.11 -9.39 37.11
C ALA A 674 7.95 -10.56 36.52
N PRO A 675 7.99 -11.80 37.04
CA PRO A 675 8.79 -12.84 36.38
C PRO A 675 8.18 -13.37 35.07
N LEU A 676 6.93 -13.04 34.71
CA LEU A 676 6.28 -13.57 33.48
C LEU A 676 6.49 -12.71 32.23
N GLN A 677 6.71 -11.40 32.36
CA GLN A 677 6.93 -10.52 31.21
C GLN A 677 8.35 -10.64 30.64
N LEU A 678 9.33 -10.89 31.51
CA LEU A 678 10.71 -11.20 31.08
C LEU A 678 10.83 -12.62 30.51
N ALA A 679 10.00 -13.58 30.95
CA ALA A 679 9.98 -14.93 30.38
C ALA A 679 9.42 -14.95 28.95
N ALA A 680 8.40 -14.15 28.62
CA ALA A 680 7.73 -14.19 27.32
C ALA A 680 8.61 -13.69 26.14
N LEU A 681 9.56 -12.79 26.40
CA LEU A 681 10.51 -12.29 25.38
C LEU A 681 11.87 -13.00 25.44
N ALA A 682 12.30 -13.45 26.62
CA ALA A 682 13.55 -14.20 26.75
C ALA A 682 13.41 -15.65 26.26
N LEU A 683 12.25 -16.30 26.38
CA LEU A 683 12.08 -17.70 25.98
C LEU A 683 12.23 -17.97 24.48
N PRO A 684 11.70 -17.17 23.53
CA PRO A 684 11.94 -17.42 22.11
C PRO A 684 13.36 -17.05 21.66
N ALA A 685 13.96 -15.99 22.21
CA ALA A 685 15.34 -15.62 21.92
C ALA A 685 16.34 -16.62 22.52
N ALA A 686 16.17 -16.99 23.80
CA ALA A 686 16.96 -18.03 24.45
C ALA A 686 16.69 -19.41 23.82
N ALA A 687 15.47 -19.75 23.38
CA ALA A 687 15.20 -21.00 22.67
C ALA A 687 15.78 -20.99 21.24
N TRP A 688 15.81 -19.86 20.54
CA TRP A 688 16.44 -19.74 19.22
C TRP A 688 17.97 -19.87 19.32
N HIS A 689 18.58 -19.25 20.34
CA HIS A 689 20.00 -19.38 20.64
C HIS A 689 20.36 -20.76 21.23
N TRP A 690 19.52 -21.37 22.08
CA TRP A 690 19.72 -22.73 22.61
C TRP A 690 19.53 -23.83 21.57
N ARG A 691 18.65 -23.66 20.56
CA ARG A 691 18.45 -24.65 19.48
C ARG A 691 19.74 -24.96 18.72
N ARG A 692 20.62 -23.98 18.52
CA ARG A 692 21.92 -24.16 17.87
C ARG A 692 22.94 -24.86 18.79
N SER A 693 22.91 -24.58 20.09
CA SER A 693 23.80 -25.16 21.11
C SER A 693 23.41 -26.60 21.51
N LEU A 694 22.10 -26.91 21.56
CA LEU A 694 21.57 -28.24 21.87
C LEU A 694 21.78 -29.27 20.74
N ALA A 695 21.77 -28.82 19.48
CA ALA A 695 22.11 -29.66 18.33
C ALA A 695 23.56 -30.19 18.39
N LEU A 696 24.47 -29.41 18.99
CA LEU A 696 25.87 -29.80 19.21
C LEU A 696 26.06 -30.71 20.43
N LEU A 697 25.27 -30.52 21.50
CA LEU A 697 25.24 -31.44 22.65
C LEU A 697 24.79 -32.85 22.23
N TRP A 698 23.80 -32.96 21.34
CA TRP A 698 23.39 -34.24 20.76
C TRP A 698 24.43 -34.84 19.80
N ALA A 699 25.15 -34.00 19.05
CA ALA A 699 26.23 -34.44 18.16
C ALA A 699 27.48 -34.94 18.90
N SER A 700 27.78 -34.40 20.09
CA SER A 700 28.91 -34.81 20.93
C SER A 700 28.78 -36.19 21.57
N ARG A 701 27.57 -36.79 21.56
CA ARG A 701 27.30 -38.11 22.14
C ARG A 701 27.47 -39.29 21.17
N SER A 702 27.76 -39.04 19.88
CA SER A 702 27.96 -40.12 18.89
C SER A 702 29.43 -40.48 18.73
N ARG A 703 29.79 -41.75 18.94
CA ARG A 703 31.16 -42.30 19.06
C ARG A 703 32.07 -42.23 17.81
N ALA A 704 31.72 -41.49 16.77
CA ALA A 704 32.61 -41.23 15.63
C ALA A 704 32.19 -39.95 14.90
N VAL A 705 32.97 -38.87 15.07
CA VAL A 705 32.70 -37.58 14.43
C VAL A 705 33.56 -37.46 13.17
N GLY A 706 32.94 -37.53 11.99
CA GLY A 706 33.64 -37.33 10.71
C GLY A 706 34.14 -35.89 10.49
N ARG A 707 35.18 -35.74 9.65
CA ARG A 707 35.85 -34.47 9.29
C ARG A 707 34.88 -33.35 8.92
N GLU A 708 33.85 -33.64 8.11
CA GLU A 708 32.84 -32.64 7.72
C GLU A 708 32.08 -32.05 8.90
N ARG A 709 31.79 -32.85 9.95
CA ARG A 709 31.10 -32.36 11.15
C ARG A 709 32.00 -31.46 11.98
N GLN A 710 33.30 -31.77 12.06
CA GLN A 710 34.28 -30.93 12.75
C GLN A 710 34.43 -29.57 12.05
N LEU A 711 34.49 -29.55 10.71
CA LEU A 711 34.54 -28.31 9.93
C LEU A 711 33.26 -27.47 10.07
N ARG A 712 32.08 -28.10 10.11
CA ARG A 712 30.80 -27.40 10.38
C ARG A 712 30.71 -26.85 11.80
N ALA A 713 31.32 -27.51 12.78
CA ALA A 713 31.39 -26.97 14.14
C ALA A 713 32.38 -25.80 14.23
N ALA A 714 33.50 -25.89 13.51
CA ALA A 714 34.50 -24.83 13.45
C ALA A 714 33.95 -23.54 12.82
N SER A 715 33.03 -23.64 11.86
CA SER A 715 32.41 -22.44 11.28
C SER A 715 31.67 -21.63 12.35
N LEU A 716 31.01 -22.26 13.33
CA LEU A 716 30.33 -21.55 14.41
C LEU A 716 31.29 -20.76 15.31
N ALA A 717 32.44 -21.34 15.63
CA ALA A 717 33.49 -20.64 16.38
C ALA A 717 34.05 -19.44 15.58
N TRP A 718 34.23 -19.59 14.27
CA TRP A 718 34.63 -18.49 13.38
C TRP A 718 33.59 -17.37 13.31
N HIS A 719 32.30 -17.71 13.23
CA HIS A 719 31.23 -16.71 13.23
C HIS A 719 31.16 -15.96 14.58
N GLY A 720 31.37 -16.66 15.70
CA GLY A 720 31.44 -16.03 17.02
C GLY A 720 32.61 -15.06 17.15
N LEU A 721 33.79 -15.42 16.62
CA LEU A 721 34.96 -14.53 16.59
C LEU A 721 34.71 -13.31 15.69
N ALA A 722 34.17 -13.52 14.49
CA ALA A 722 33.88 -12.44 13.55
C ALA A 722 32.78 -11.49 14.06
N ALA A 723 31.77 -12.00 14.76
CA ALA A 723 30.71 -11.18 15.35
C ALA A 723 31.23 -10.26 16.46
N ARG A 724 32.20 -10.71 17.26
CA ARG A 724 32.72 -9.96 18.41
C ARG A 724 33.92 -9.08 18.07
N TYR A 725 34.78 -9.50 17.15
CA TYR A 725 36.04 -8.82 16.85
C TYR A 725 36.18 -8.41 15.37
N GLY A 726 35.15 -8.60 14.55
CA GLY A 726 35.16 -8.29 13.13
C GLY A 726 35.78 -9.39 12.26
N PRO A 727 35.44 -9.50 10.97
CA PRO A 727 35.96 -10.54 10.08
C PRO A 727 37.48 -10.40 9.81
N PRO A 728 38.17 -11.48 9.43
CA PRO A 728 39.60 -11.43 9.13
C PRO A 728 39.89 -10.51 7.92
N PRO A 729 40.85 -9.58 8.02
CA PRO A 729 41.26 -8.74 6.90
C PRO A 729 41.79 -9.57 5.72
N PRO A 730 41.61 -9.11 4.47
CA PRO A 730 42.07 -9.83 3.30
C PRO A 730 43.61 -10.00 3.30
N GLY A 731 44.07 -11.23 3.07
CA GLY A 731 45.50 -11.58 3.04
C GLY A 731 46.11 -12.04 4.36
N VAL A 732 45.35 -12.03 5.46
CA VAL A 732 45.83 -12.44 6.80
C VAL A 732 45.51 -13.92 7.04
N THR A 733 46.48 -14.68 7.54
CA THR A 733 46.28 -16.10 7.90
C THR A 733 45.43 -16.24 9.18
N GLY A 734 44.80 -17.40 9.40
CA GLY A 734 44.00 -17.63 10.60
C GLY A 734 44.77 -17.41 11.90
N ARG A 735 46.08 -17.71 11.93
CA ARG A 735 46.97 -17.47 13.07
C ARG A 735 47.24 -16.00 13.31
N GLU A 736 47.62 -15.27 12.26
CA GLU A 736 47.86 -13.83 12.35
C GLU A 736 46.59 -13.08 12.77
N TYR A 737 45.43 -13.50 12.25
CA TYR A 737 44.15 -12.98 12.70
C TYR A 737 43.93 -13.26 14.19
N ALA A 738 44.06 -14.50 14.65
CA ALA A 738 43.90 -14.84 16.07
C ALA A 738 44.88 -14.10 17.00
N ASP A 739 46.08 -13.80 16.52
CA ASP A 739 47.09 -13.03 17.28
C ASP A 739 46.83 -11.52 17.27
N SER A 740 46.17 -11.00 16.23
CA SER A 740 45.74 -9.60 16.14
C SER A 740 44.54 -9.26 17.02
N LEU A 741 43.80 -10.27 17.52
CA LEU A 741 42.57 -10.05 18.28
C LEU A 741 42.86 -9.46 19.68
N PRO A 742 42.18 -8.36 20.08
CA PRO A 742 42.35 -7.73 21.39
C PRO A 742 41.57 -8.50 22.49
N ILE A 743 41.92 -9.76 22.73
CA ILE A 743 41.27 -10.62 23.72
C ILE A 743 41.93 -10.40 25.09
N ALA A 744 41.27 -9.74 26.04
CA ALA A 744 41.83 -9.50 27.39
C ALA A 744 41.99 -10.77 28.25
N ASP A 745 41.10 -11.77 28.10
CA ASP A 745 41.16 -13.04 28.83
C ASP A 745 42.27 -13.95 28.27
N ALA A 746 43.30 -14.19 29.08
CA ALA A 746 44.42 -15.07 28.72
C ALA A 746 44.00 -16.51 28.42
N GLY A 747 42.96 -17.02 29.10
CA GLY A 747 42.43 -18.37 28.88
C GLY A 747 41.69 -18.48 27.55
N LEU A 748 40.86 -17.50 27.21
CA LEU A 748 40.18 -17.44 25.90
C LEU A 748 41.18 -17.25 24.76
N ARG A 749 42.19 -16.39 24.94
CA ARG A 749 43.26 -16.17 23.96
C ARG A 749 44.02 -17.46 23.65
N ALA A 750 44.35 -18.25 24.68
CA ALA A 750 45.00 -19.55 24.50
C ALA A 750 44.09 -20.57 23.79
N ALA A 751 42.79 -20.58 24.11
CA ALA A 751 41.80 -21.46 23.46
C ALA A 751 41.63 -21.13 21.97
N VAL A 752 41.50 -19.85 21.61
CA VAL A 752 41.38 -19.41 20.20
C VAL A 752 42.62 -19.81 19.41
N ARG A 753 43.83 -19.60 19.94
CA ARG A 753 45.08 -20.04 19.29
C ARG A 753 45.16 -21.56 19.11
N ARG A 754 44.60 -22.33 20.05
CA ARG A 754 44.56 -23.80 19.95
C ARG A 754 43.56 -24.24 18.90
N PHE A 755 42.37 -23.65 18.91
CA PHE A 755 41.32 -23.88 17.91
C PHE A 755 41.82 -23.61 16.49
N VAL A 756 42.46 -22.47 16.23
CA VAL A 756 42.95 -22.12 14.89
C VAL A 756 43.99 -23.15 14.40
N ARG A 757 44.93 -23.56 15.25
CA ARG A 757 45.93 -24.59 14.89
C ARG A 757 45.30 -25.94 14.57
N GLN A 758 44.31 -26.36 15.36
CA GLN A 758 43.59 -27.61 15.14
C GLN A 758 42.72 -27.54 13.88
N TRP A 759 42.05 -26.41 13.64
CA TRP A 759 41.27 -26.18 12.44
C TRP A 759 42.14 -26.17 11.17
N GLU A 760 43.29 -25.50 11.17
CA GLU A 760 44.23 -25.52 10.04
C GLU A 760 44.71 -26.94 9.74
N THR A 761 45.03 -27.71 10.77
CA THR A 761 45.43 -29.12 10.60
C THR A 761 44.29 -29.93 9.98
N LEU A 762 43.03 -29.70 10.37
CA LEU A 762 41.86 -30.38 9.81
C LEU A 762 41.49 -29.91 8.39
N ALA A 763 41.68 -28.62 8.09
CA ALA A 763 41.39 -28.02 6.80
C ALA A 763 42.43 -28.44 5.75
N TYR A 764 43.72 -28.41 6.10
CA TYR A 764 44.84 -28.60 5.15
C TYR A 764 45.45 -30.01 5.12
N SER A 765 45.14 -30.90 6.06
CA SER A 765 45.67 -32.29 6.08
C SER A 765 45.30 -33.17 4.88
N GLY A 766 44.39 -32.73 4.00
CA GLY A 766 44.03 -33.45 2.77
C GLY A 766 44.90 -33.14 1.55
N CYS A 767 45.82 -32.18 1.62
CA CYS A 767 46.64 -31.73 0.49
C CYS A 767 48.13 -31.94 0.79
N GLY A 768 48.62 -33.18 0.71
CA GLY A 768 50.04 -33.46 0.87
C GLY A 768 50.40 -34.91 0.64
N GLY A 769 50.89 -35.22 -0.57
CA GLY A 769 51.65 -36.43 -0.82
C GLY A 769 52.88 -36.51 0.08
N ALA A 770 53.26 -37.73 0.44
CA ALA A 770 54.38 -38.04 1.33
C ALA A 770 55.70 -37.38 0.90
N PRO A 771 56.57 -37.02 1.87
CA PRO A 771 58.01 -37.07 1.67
C PRO A 771 58.67 -38.12 2.58
N ALA A 772 59.72 -38.74 2.05
CA ALA A 772 60.46 -39.85 2.63
C ALA A 772 61.66 -39.41 3.49
N SER A 773 61.90 -40.16 4.58
CA SER A 773 63.18 -40.40 5.32
C SER A 773 63.72 -39.22 6.16
N ARG A 774 64.28 -39.36 7.38
CA ARG A 774 65.05 -40.43 8.09
C ARG A 774 64.86 -40.36 9.64
N ARG A 775 64.92 -41.55 10.28
CA ARG A 775 65.50 -42.00 11.60
C ARG A 775 65.75 -40.92 12.69
N THR A 776 65.38 -41.05 13.98
CA THR A 776 65.45 -42.15 14.99
C THR A 776 64.61 -41.75 16.24
N PRO A 777 64.16 -42.66 17.12
CA PRO A 777 63.24 -42.34 18.22
C PRO A 777 63.96 -42.08 19.56
N PRO A 778 63.36 -41.31 20.49
CA PRO A 778 63.48 -41.60 21.90
C PRO A 778 62.14 -42.05 22.49
N ALA A 779 62.27 -42.87 23.52
CA ALA A 779 61.24 -43.62 24.19
C ALA A 779 60.36 -42.79 25.14
N ALA A 780 59.17 -43.34 25.37
CA ALA A 780 58.32 -43.23 26.56
C ALA A 780 57.72 -41.86 26.92
N SER A 781 56.43 -41.66 26.60
CA SER A 781 55.36 -41.69 27.62
C SER A 781 54.00 -41.31 27.04
N SER A 782 52.96 -41.98 27.55
CA SER A 782 51.52 -41.76 27.38
C SER A 782 50.85 -42.29 26.09
N ALA A 783 49.70 -42.93 26.30
CA ALA A 783 48.90 -43.74 25.38
C ALA A 783 48.39 -42.98 24.13
N PRO A 784 48.09 -43.67 23.01
CA PRO A 784 47.45 -43.03 21.88
C PRO A 784 45.99 -42.69 22.24
N SER A 785 45.67 -41.41 22.44
CA SER A 785 44.29 -40.95 22.41
C SER A 785 43.71 -41.30 21.05
N SER A 786 42.57 -41.99 21.02
CA SER A 786 41.95 -42.38 19.76
C SER A 786 41.62 -41.14 18.92
N ALA A 787 41.69 -41.21 17.59
CA ALA A 787 41.29 -40.09 16.72
C ALA A 787 39.83 -39.61 16.99
N ALA A 788 39.01 -40.47 17.61
CA ALA A 788 37.69 -40.13 18.11
C ALA A 788 37.74 -39.20 19.33
N ASP A 789 38.67 -39.41 20.27
CA ASP A 789 38.88 -38.54 21.44
C ASP A 789 39.40 -37.16 21.04
N GLU A 790 40.29 -37.08 20.05
CA GLU A 790 40.78 -35.80 19.51
C GLU A 790 39.66 -35.00 18.84
N GLY A 791 38.80 -35.68 18.07
CA GLY A 791 37.64 -35.06 17.44
C GLY A 791 36.61 -34.54 18.44
N GLU A 792 36.39 -35.28 19.52
CA GLU A 792 35.48 -34.87 20.59
C GLU A 792 36.06 -33.69 21.39
N ALA A 793 37.37 -33.70 21.67
CA ALA A 793 38.06 -32.58 22.31
C ALA A 793 37.96 -31.28 21.48
N PHE A 794 38.11 -31.38 20.15
CA PHE A 794 37.96 -30.24 19.23
C PHE A 794 36.53 -29.67 19.25
N LEU A 795 35.50 -30.53 19.25
CA LEU A 795 34.11 -30.09 19.36
C LEU A 795 33.82 -29.39 20.69
N ARG A 796 34.34 -29.91 21.81
CA ARG A 796 34.21 -29.26 23.13
C ARG A 796 34.90 -27.90 23.16
N GLU A 797 36.04 -27.75 22.49
CA GLU A 797 36.75 -26.48 22.43
C GLU A 797 36.00 -25.45 21.56
N CYS A 798 35.46 -25.86 20.40
CA CYS A 798 34.58 -25.00 19.58
C CYS A 798 33.36 -24.52 20.38
N LEU A 799 32.75 -25.41 21.17
CA LEU A 799 31.62 -25.08 22.04
C LEU A 799 32.01 -24.10 23.15
N ARG A 800 33.16 -24.32 23.81
CA ARG A 800 33.67 -23.41 24.86
C ARG A 800 33.96 -22.03 24.32
N ILE A 801 34.59 -21.92 23.15
CA ILE A 801 34.88 -20.65 22.50
C ILE A 801 33.57 -19.95 22.15
N THR A 802 32.62 -20.66 21.52
CA THR A 802 31.31 -20.09 21.16
C THR A 802 30.57 -19.58 22.40
N PHE A 803 30.55 -20.37 23.49
CA PHE A 803 29.86 -20.01 24.72
C PHE A 803 30.52 -18.87 25.50
N ARG A 804 31.84 -18.71 25.42
CA ARG A 804 32.54 -17.58 26.06
C ARG A 804 32.48 -16.29 25.25
N LEU A 805 32.22 -16.39 23.95
CA LEU A 805 32.14 -15.25 23.04
C LEU A 805 30.73 -14.63 22.98
N THR A 806 29.69 -15.45 23.16
CA THR A 806 28.31 -15.02 23.48
C THR A 806 28.21 -14.56 24.92
#